data_AF-A0A964FKW9-F1
#
_entry.id   AF-A0A964FKW9-F1
#
_cell.length_a   1.000
_cell.length_b   1.000
_cell.length_c   1.000
_cell.angle_alpha   90.00
_cell.angle_beta   90.00
_cell.angle_gamma   90.00
#
_symmetry.space_group_name_H-M   'P 1'
#
loop_
_entity.id
_entity.type
_entity.pdbx_description
1 polymer ?
#
loop_
_entity_poly.entity_id
_entity_poly.type
_entity_poly.pdbx_seq_one_letter_code
_entity_poly.pdbx_strand_id
1 'polypeptide(L)'
;MELEPNNIITEAIATNVSSTLEQTLTVSGSVDLLSDVDLYKFQLDRGQGITLDIDTVNADNDRANFDSYLRVFDGNGNQLAFNDDFSLESEDFSVDSYIGFIANETGEYYVGVSSIANTIYNPVNGDSPDLLRNSFIPGDYNLSFNLVEVIADEDVDNTISEAIAINIDDSGSSLTDSAIELESDADIFKVELAQGEGIKLRVNAKAIDSELDSYLRVFDGDGNEVAFDDNSLNNPGADASDITTDSTIDFAPPTPGEYFIGVSSAGNFDYDPINGDTNINLSPNNGFSRGDYQLQADIVEVVPDEDPDNTIAEAIDSEISSSEERKGVFAGTIDPELDVDIFQVQLDEGDGIYLDLDAAILDSELNSFLRIFDFEGNELTFDDNDDTNFTGDLNLDSAIAFAPSAPGEYFIGVSASGNFDYDAVNGRTNFSSNVTSPFSTIGNYELKIDLANIIADEDTDNTISEAIESNVSSTGETSAVLTQAIDAASDVDLYQFQLDAGEGIALNINAAAQESDLDSYLRLFDFEGNELAFDDDDDRNIEADDTTADSLLNFVAETSGEYYIGVSSEGNTTYDPINGSTNFSNTSGFSTGNYELSFDISPVIPDEDSDNTISEAINTGITSVGKRSTTIDDAIASTSDVDIYQFKLNQGDTITLDIDAAIQESDLDSVLRLFDSSGSEIANNDDGMADDETSSTDSLIDFTAEVDGEYYLGVSSFANFEYDPINGSTNFSNDLGTSLGDYNLTISIAEI
;
A
#
# COMPACT_ATOMS: atom_id res chain seq x y z
N MET A 1 18.67 30.87 -0.67
CA MET A 1 19.86 30.06 -0.98
C MET A 1 19.86 28.97 0.06
N GLU A 2 19.10 27.96 -0.29
CA GLU A 2 19.08 26.64 0.31
C GLU A 2 20.47 25.98 0.25
N LEU A 3 20.68 24.99 1.10
CA LEU A 3 21.96 24.32 1.33
C LEU A 3 21.71 22.82 1.37
N GLU A 4 22.02 22.13 0.29
CA GLU A 4 21.96 20.68 0.21
C GLU A 4 23.10 19.96 0.95
N PRO A 5 22.86 18.75 1.53
CA PRO A 5 21.57 18.06 1.65
C PRO A 5 20.70 18.58 2.80
N ASN A 6 19.38 18.52 2.66
CA ASN A 6 18.40 18.95 3.69
C ASN A 6 17.20 17.98 3.84
N ASN A 7 17.33 16.74 3.35
CA ASN A 7 16.25 15.76 3.16
C ASN A 7 15.80 15.07 4.46
N ILE A 8 16.50 15.32 5.57
CA ILE A 8 16.20 14.73 6.88
C ILE A 8 16.11 15.79 7.99
N ILE A 9 15.35 15.48 9.04
CA ILE A 9 15.08 16.35 10.21
C ILE A 9 16.36 16.90 10.84
N THR A 10 17.44 16.10 10.87
CA THR A 10 18.71 16.53 11.46
C THR A 10 19.46 17.57 10.62
N GLU A 11 19.15 17.65 9.34
CA GLU A 11 19.76 18.55 8.34
C GLU A 11 18.83 19.72 7.98
N ALA A 12 17.56 19.65 8.37
CA ALA A 12 16.52 20.64 8.08
C ALA A 12 16.91 22.10 8.34
N ILE A 13 16.53 22.97 7.39
CA ILE A 13 16.87 24.39 7.33
C ILE A 13 16.06 25.17 8.38
N ALA A 14 16.77 25.95 9.21
CA ALA A 14 16.14 26.77 10.24
C ALA A 14 15.50 28.04 9.66
N THR A 15 14.18 28.15 9.73
CA THR A 15 13.44 29.33 9.25
C THR A 15 13.44 30.50 10.25
N ASN A 16 13.54 30.20 11.56
CA ASN A 16 13.27 31.12 12.68
C ASN A 16 11.80 31.60 12.80
N VAL A 17 10.88 30.98 12.07
CA VAL A 17 9.45 31.27 12.17
C VAL A 17 8.94 30.84 13.54
N SER A 18 8.38 31.79 14.31
CA SER A 18 7.82 31.56 15.66
C SER A 18 6.99 32.74 16.15
N SER A 19 6.25 32.54 17.25
CA SER A 19 5.48 33.59 17.94
C SER A 19 6.32 34.80 18.41
N THR A 20 7.63 34.61 18.62
CA THR A 20 8.53 35.61 19.22
C THR A 20 9.56 36.21 18.27
N LEU A 21 9.75 35.63 17.08
CA LEU A 21 10.74 36.05 16.10
C LEU A 21 10.06 36.52 14.81
N GLU A 22 10.05 35.70 13.77
CA GLU A 22 9.42 36.01 12.48
C GLU A 22 8.06 35.30 12.40
N GLN A 23 7.01 36.06 12.10
CA GLN A 23 5.63 35.52 11.97
C GLN A 23 5.25 35.23 10.53
N THR A 24 6.00 35.78 9.58
CA THR A 24 5.85 35.51 8.15
C THR A 24 7.24 35.40 7.53
N LEU A 25 7.46 34.40 6.69
CA LEU A 25 8.68 34.20 5.94
C LEU A 25 8.34 33.55 4.61
N THR A 26 8.99 33.99 3.53
CA THR A 26 9.00 33.24 2.27
C THR A 26 10.43 32.78 2.01
N VAL A 27 10.61 31.48 1.80
CA VAL A 27 11.87 30.87 1.36
C VAL A 27 11.71 30.45 -0.10
N SER A 28 12.81 30.38 -0.82
CA SER A 28 12.82 29.85 -2.19
C SER A 28 13.76 28.67 -2.21
N GLY A 29 13.30 27.58 -2.81
CA GLY A 29 14.02 26.33 -2.97
C GLY A 29 13.75 25.70 -4.33
N SER A 30 14.32 24.52 -4.56
CA SER A 30 14.21 23.78 -5.82
C SER A 30 14.26 22.28 -5.56
N VAL A 31 13.24 21.55 -6.03
CA VAL A 31 13.25 20.08 -6.03
C VAL A 31 13.76 19.62 -7.39
N ASP A 32 14.99 19.12 -7.44
CA ASP A 32 15.71 18.83 -8.70
C ASP A 32 15.75 17.33 -9.05
N LEU A 33 15.53 16.45 -8.07
CA LEU A 33 15.52 14.99 -8.23
C LEU A 33 14.28 14.36 -7.59
N LEU A 34 13.89 13.19 -8.06
CA LEU A 34 12.73 12.45 -7.55
C LEU A 34 12.82 12.14 -6.04
N SER A 35 14.01 11.81 -5.56
CA SER A 35 14.28 11.59 -4.14
C SER A 35 14.55 12.89 -3.36
N ASP A 36 14.49 14.04 -4.01
CA ASP A 36 14.81 15.32 -3.39
C ASP A 36 13.65 15.79 -2.51
N VAL A 37 13.98 16.25 -1.32
CA VAL A 37 13.01 16.70 -0.33
C VAL A 37 13.65 17.82 0.47
N ASP A 38 13.03 18.98 0.46
CA ASP A 38 13.52 20.12 1.23
C ASP A 38 12.83 20.23 2.58
N LEU A 39 13.54 19.93 3.68
CA LEU A 39 12.97 20.08 5.04
C LEU A 39 13.32 21.44 5.65
N TYR A 40 12.29 22.12 6.11
CA TYR A 40 12.36 23.36 6.86
C TYR A 40 11.79 23.17 8.26
N LYS A 41 12.46 23.74 9.27
CA LYS A 41 11.97 23.71 10.66
C LYS A 41 11.47 25.07 11.14
N PHE A 42 10.37 25.04 11.88
CA PHE A 42 9.69 26.19 12.49
C PHE A 42 9.17 25.83 13.90
N GLN A 43 8.65 26.81 14.62
CA GLN A 43 8.24 26.65 16.02
C GLN A 43 6.84 27.21 16.23
N LEU A 44 5.98 26.42 16.87
CA LEU A 44 4.62 26.84 17.23
C LEU A 44 4.38 26.61 18.72
N ASP A 45 3.67 27.54 19.35
CA ASP A 45 3.06 27.32 20.65
C ASP A 45 1.73 26.56 20.48
N ARG A 46 1.33 25.75 21.47
CA ARG A 46 0.04 25.04 21.44
C ARG A 46 -1.13 26.00 21.14
N GLY A 47 -1.97 25.61 20.18
CA GLY A 47 -3.14 26.35 19.70
C GLY A 47 -2.83 27.45 18.68
N GLN A 48 -1.58 27.58 18.23
CA GLN A 48 -1.25 28.49 17.13
C GLN A 48 -1.45 27.81 15.78
N GLY A 49 -1.93 28.60 14.82
CA GLY A 49 -2.09 28.19 13.44
C GLY A 49 -0.93 28.70 12.57
N ILE A 50 -0.59 27.93 11.56
CA ILE A 50 0.28 28.34 10.46
C ILE A 50 -0.37 27.97 9.14
N THR A 51 -0.19 28.81 8.13
CA THR A 51 -0.43 28.43 6.74
C THR A 51 0.90 28.32 6.03
N LEU A 52 1.02 27.25 5.25
CA LEU A 52 2.17 26.87 4.45
C LEU A 52 1.68 26.83 3.02
N ASP A 53 2.21 27.72 2.20
CA ASP A 53 1.68 28.00 0.88
C ASP A 53 2.83 27.93 -0.12
N ILE A 54 2.75 27.00 -1.06
CA ILE A 54 3.71 26.89 -2.14
C ILE A 54 3.24 27.79 -3.28
N ASP A 55 4.13 28.65 -3.76
CA ASP A 55 3.98 29.32 -5.04
C ASP A 55 5.07 28.79 -5.97
N THR A 56 4.72 27.93 -6.92
CA THR A 56 5.65 27.50 -7.96
C THR A 56 6.17 28.69 -8.77
N VAL A 57 7.49 28.74 -8.98
CA VAL A 57 8.10 29.84 -9.75
C VAL A 57 8.15 29.43 -11.21
N ASN A 58 7.18 29.93 -11.99
CA ASN A 58 7.17 29.72 -13.43
C ASN A 58 8.47 30.22 -14.07
N ALA A 59 9.26 29.30 -14.61
CA ALA A 59 10.27 29.65 -15.60
C ALA A 59 9.55 30.33 -16.78
N ASP A 60 10.04 31.50 -17.23
CA ASP A 60 9.55 32.20 -18.42
C ASP A 60 9.37 31.16 -19.57
N ASN A 61 8.14 30.65 -19.83
CA ASN A 61 7.65 29.86 -20.99
C ASN A 61 6.52 28.81 -20.68
N ASP A 62 5.74 28.89 -19.59
CA ASP A 62 4.61 27.95 -19.32
C ASP A 62 5.03 26.45 -19.43
N ARG A 63 6.12 26.07 -18.76
CA ARG A 63 6.45 24.65 -18.51
C ARG A 63 5.60 24.12 -17.35
N ALA A 64 5.34 22.82 -17.32
CA ALA A 64 4.57 22.16 -16.26
C ALA A 64 4.92 22.70 -14.87
N ASN A 65 3.90 23.09 -14.12
CA ASN A 65 4.07 23.54 -12.75
C ASN A 65 4.65 22.38 -11.94
N PHE A 66 5.63 22.66 -11.08
CA PHE A 66 6.11 21.68 -10.12
C PHE A 66 4.93 21.25 -9.24
N ASP A 67 4.46 20.03 -9.46
CA ASP A 67 3.37 19.43 -8.69
C ASP A 67 3.94 19.06 -7.30
N SER A 68 3.66 19.94 -6.37
CA SER A 68 4.27 19.96 -5.05
C SER A 68 3.50 19.06 -4.09
N TYR A 69 4.22 18.41 -3.18
CA TYR A 69 3.65 17.67 -2.07
C TYR A 69 4.22 18.22 -0.77
N LEU A 70 3.34 18.81 0.04
CA LEU A 70 3.69 19.35 1.35
C LEU A 70 3.33 18.34 2.43
N ARG A 71 4.25 18.14 3.39
CA ARG A 71 3.99 17.35 4.60
C ARG A 71 4.54 18.05 5.82
N VAL A 72 3.76 18.07 6.90
CA VAL A 72 4.17 18.57 8.22
C VAL A 72 4.49 17.40 9.14
N PHE A 73 5.58 17.49 9.90
CA PHE A 73 6.03 16.46 10.84
C PHE A 73 6.32 17.02 12.24
N ASP A 74 6.24 16.13 13.23
CA ASP A 74 6.80 16.35 14.56
C ASP A 74 8.33 16.11 14.59
N GLY A 75 8.96 16.30 15.76
CA GLY A 75 10.41 16.08 15.94
C GLY A 75 10.87 14.62 15.93
N ASN A 76 9.95 13.65 15.93
CA ASN A 76 10.24 12.23 15.77
C ASN A 76 10.09 11.75 14.32
N GLY A 77 9.57 12.60 13.42
CA GLY A 77 9.30 12.27 12.03
C GLY A 77 7.89 11.73 11.77
N ASN A 78 6.98 11.80 12.73
CA ASN A 78 5.58 11.44 12.51
C ASN A 78 4.91 12.52 11.65
N GLN A 79 4.24 12.13 10.57
CA GLN A 79 3.45 13.04 9.74
C GLN A 79 2.20 13.49 10.50
N LEU A 80 1.93 14.79 10.49
CA LEU A 80 0.81 15.44 11.19
C LEU A 80 -0.22 16.05 10.23
N ALA A 81 0.21 16.45 9.05
CA ALA A 81 -0.64 17.00 7.99
C ALA A 81 0.06 16.83 6.64
N PHE A 82 -0.69 16.77 5.57
CA PHE A 82 -0.16 16.80 4.21
C PHE A 82 -1.16 17.47 3.27
N ASN A 83 -0.67 17.93 2.13
CA ASN A 83 -1.52 18.29 1.00
C ASN A 83 -0.70 18.21 -0.30
N ASP A 84 -1.33 17.82 -1.40
CA ASP A 84 -0.80 17.83 -2.76
C ASP A 84 -1.27 19.07 -3.54
N ASP A 85 -2.59 19.27 -3.59
CA ASP A 85 -3.20 20.31 -4.40
C ASP A 85 -4.16 21.16 -3.56
N PHE A 86 -4.21 22.46 -3.86
CA PHE A 86 -5.22 23.31 -3.25
C PHE A 86 -5.69 24.44 -4.14
N SER A 87 -7.02 24.65 -4.15
CA SER A 87 -7.65 25.79 -4.79
C SER A 87 -8.66 26.43 -3.84
N LEU A 88 -8.42 27.69 -3.46
CA LEU A 88 -9.43 28.50 -2.78
C LEU A 88 -10.63 28.74 -3.72
N GLU A 89 -11.86 28.85 -3.20
CA GLU A 89 -13.07 29.16 -4.00
C GLU A 89 -12.96 30.43 -4.88
N SER A 90 -11.95 31.26 -4.65
CA SER A 90 -11.65 32.49 -5.42
C SER A 90 -10.53 32.38 -6.45
N GLU A 91 -9.84 31.25 -6.53
CA GLU A 91 -8.69 30.98 -7.42
C GLU A 91 -9.10 29.97 -8.50
N ASP A 92 -8.40 29.97 -9.65
CA ASP A 92 -8.49 28.84 -10.60
C ASP A 92 -7.76 27.62 -9.96
N PHE A 93 -8.03 26.39 -10.42
CA PHE A 93 -7.36 25.18 -9.91
C PHE A 93 -5.83 25.32 -10.00
N SER A 94 -5.11 25.06 -8.91
CA SER A 94 -3.64 25.05 -8.85
C SER A 94 -3.13 23.70 -8.34
N VAL A 95 -1.98 23.27 -8.86
CA VAL A 95 -1.19 22.11 -8.38
C VAL A 95 -0.16 22.51 -7.30
N ASP A 96 -0.33 23.72 -6.77
CA ASP A 96 0.43 24.20 -5.64
C ASP A 96 -0.23 23.66 -4.36
N SER A 97 0.54 22.99 -3.50
CA SER A 97 0.00 22.55 -2.23
C SER A 97 -0.08 23.70 -1.23
N TYR A 98 -1.09 23.60 -0.38
CA TYR A 98 -1.34 24.51 0.72
C TYR A 98 -1.74 23.74 1.96
N ILE A 99 -1.09 23.98 3.09
CA ILE A 99 -1.46 23.40 4.37
C ILE A 99 -1.83 24.51 5.35
N GLY A 100 -3.03 24.43 5.92
CA GLY A 100 -3.32 25.04 7.21
C GLY A 100 -3.08 24.03 8.34
N PHE A 101 -2.26 24.38 9.32
CA PHE A 101 -1.90 23.48 10.42
C PHE A 101 -2.05 24.17 11.77
N ILE A 102 -2.62 23.47 12.75
CA ILE A 102 -2.76 23.92 14.14
C ILE A 102 -1.89 23.05 15.04
N ALA A 103 -1.04 23.67 15.84
CA ALA A 103 -0.18 22.94 16.76
C ALA A 103 -0.94 22.47 18.01
N ASN A 104 -1.09 21.16 18.19
CA ASN A 104 -1.68 20.57 19.39
C ASN A 104 -0.73 20.59 20.60
N GLU A 105 0.57 20.80 20.39
CA GLU A 105 1.59 20.93 21.42
C GLU A 105 2.51 22.13 21.17
N THR A 106 3.25 22.59 22.19
CA THR A 106 4.32 23.57 21.99
C THR A 106 5.58 22.81 21.60
N GLY A 107 6.12 23.07 20.41
CA GLY A 107 7.28 22.35 19.92
C GLY A 107 7.88 22.88 18.63
N GLU A 108 8.98 22.23 18.22
CA GLU A 108 9.51 22.39 16.86
C GLU A 108 8.77 21.43 15.92
N TYR A 109 8.43 21.95 14.76
CA TYR A 109 7.76 21.25 13.67
C TYR A 109 8.59 21.39 12.41
N TYR A 110 8.37 20.46 11.48
CA TYR A 110 9.09 20.38 10.22
C TYR A 110 8.07 20.38 9.10
N VAL A 111 8.35 21.09 8.02
CA VAL A 111 7.62 20.93 6.76
C VAL A 111 8.62 20.45 5.74
N GLY A 112 8.28 19.38 5.03
CA GLY A 112 9.01 18.97 3.85
C GLY A 112 8.25 19.34 2.59
N VAL A 113 9.00 19.75 1.58
CA VAL A 113 8.54 19.99 0.22
C VAL A 113 9.14 18.90 -0.64
N SER A 114 8.30 18.06 -1.23
CA SER A 114 8.70 17.09 -2.25
C SER A 114 7.84 17.29 -3.50
N SER A 115 8.12 16.51 -4.54
CA SER A 115 7.17 16.35 -5.64
C SER A 115 6.07 15.34 -5.25
N ILE A 116 4.90 15.43 -5.89
CA ILE A 116 3.85 14.40 -5.84
C ILE A 116 4.37 12.99 -6.18
N ALA A 117 5.48 12.89 -6.90
CA ALA A 117 6.12 11.61 -7.20
C ALA A 117 6.84 10.97 -6.01
N ASN A 118 7.00 11.70 -4.90
CA ASN A 118 7.63 11.24 -3.67
C ASN A 118 6.78 11.66 -2.45
N THR A 119 5.65 10.99 -2.26
CA THR A 119 4.70 11.26 -1.17
C THR A 119 5.08 10.58 0.15
N ILE A 120 5.88 9.51 0.11
CA ILE A 120 6.10 8.58 1.25
C ILE A 120 7.53 8.67 1.81
N TYR A 121 8.34 9.68 1.46
CA TYR A 121 9.70 9.80 2.03
C TYR A 121 9.73 9.77 3.57
N ASN A 122 10.79 9.18 4.12
CA ASN A 122 11.01 9.11 5.55
C ASN A 122 11.92 10.26 6.01
N PRO A 123 11.41 11.25 6.78
CA PRO A 123 12.16 12.44 7.17
C PRO A 123 13.25 12.17 8.22
N VAL A 124 13.38 10.94 8.73
CA VAL A 124 14.37 10.56 9.75
C VAL A 124 15.64 10.01 9.11
N ASN A 125 15.49 9.14 8.10
CA ASN A 125 16.61 8.43 7.45
C ASN A 125 16.80 8.78 5.96
N GLY A 126 15.82 9.41 5.32
CA GLY A 126 15.88 9.85 3.92
C GLY A 126 15.41 8.80 2.90
N ASP A 127 14.90 7.65 3.36
CA ASP A 127 14.41 6.61 2.46
C ASP A 127 13.17 7.08 1.69
N SER A 128 13.07 6.72 0.42
CA SER A 128 11.90 7.03 -0.43
C SER A 128 11.50 5.76 -1.19
N PRO A 129 10.69 4.87 -0.58
CA PRO A 129 10.46 3.52 -1.10
C PRO A 129 9.40 3.42 -2.21
N ASP A 130 8.57 4.45 -2.38
CA ASP A 130 7.47 4.47 -3.36
C ASP A 130 7.63 5.70 -4.28
N LEU A 131 8.55 5.57 -5.24
CA LEU A 131 8.90 6.63 -6.17
C LEU A 131 8.14 6.46 -7.47
N LEU A 132 7.10 7.27 -7.67
CA LEU A 132 6.32 7.30 -8.92
C LEU A 132 7.10 8.06 -10.00
N ARG A 133 8.12 7.42 -10.59
CA ARG A 133 9.06 8.02 -11.56
C ARG A 133 8.38 8.82 -12.67
N ASN A 134 7.20 8.38 -13.11
CA ASN A 134 6.44 8.99 -14.20
C ASN A 134 5.76 10.32 -13.81
N SER A 135 5.59 10.61 -12.52
CA SER A 135 4.92 11.82 -12.03
C SER A 135 5.88 12.93 -11.56
N PHE A 136 7.20 12.73 -11.74
CA PHE A 136 8.18 13.67 -11.20
C PHE A 136 8.41 14.87 -12.12
N ILE A 137 8.06 16.06 -11.64
CA ILE A 137 8.34 17.32 -12.32
C ILE A 137 9.30 18.13 -11.46
N PRO A 138 10.57 18.34 -11.85
CA PRO A 138 11.47 19.18 -11.07
C PRO A 138 11.05 20.66 -11.20
N GLY A 139 11.23 21.44 -10.13
CA GLY A 139 10.98 22.87 -10.23
C GLY A 139 11.35 23.70 -9.02
N ASP A 140 11.41 25.00 -9.29
CA ASP A 140 11.65 26.04 -8.30
C ASP A 140 10.32 26.40 -7.61
N TYR A 141 10.35 26.60 -6.30
CA TYR A 141 9.19 27.03 -5.55
C TYR A 141 9.52 28.16 -4.58
N ASN A 142 8.50 28.91 -4.17
CA ASN A 142 8.54 29.73 -2.97
C ASN A 142 7.61 29.12 -1.92
N LEU A 143 8.16 28.76 -0.75
CA LEU A 143 7.34 28.34 0.38
C LEU A 143 7.11 29.53 1.32
N SER A 144 5.86 29.91 1.48
CA SER A 144 5.41 30.97 2.38
C SER A 144 4.88 30.39 3.68
N PHE A 145 5.54 30.75 4.78
CA PHE A 145 5.13 30.49 6.15
C PHE A 145 4.35 31.69 6.67
N ASN A 146 3.12 31.51 7.16
CA ASN A 146 2.32 32.57 7.77
C ASN A 146 1.70 32.10 9.09
N LEU A 147 2.17 32.62 10.22
CA LEU A 147 1.45 32.44 11.48
C LEU A 147 0.13 33.18 11.43
N VAL A 148 -0.94 32.46 11.73
CA VAL A 148 -2.32 32.92 11.67
C VAL A 148 -2.98 32.71 13.02
N GLU A 149 -3.89 33.65 13.36
CA GLU A 149 -4.76 33.46 14.50
C GLU A 149 -5.81 32.40 14.13
N VAL A 150 -5.90 31.35 14.95
CA VAL A 150 -6.92 30.30 14.82
C VAL A 150 -8.22 30.86 15.37
N ILE A 151 -9.25 30.88 14.53
CA ILE A 151 -10.59 31.28 14.86
C ILE A 151 -11.48 30.08 14.57
N ALA A 152 -11.95 29.41 15.61
CA ALA A 152 -12.98 28.39 15.53
C ALA A 152 -14.30 29.02 15.05
N ASP A 153 -15.14 28.24 14.37
CA ASP A 153 -16.52 28.64 14.11
C ASP A 153 -17.26 28.91 15.45
N GLU A 154 -18.35 29.67 15.39
CA GLU A 154 -19.13 30.10 16.56
C GLU A 154 -20.05 29.00 17.11
N ASP A 155 -19.93 27.75 16.64
CA ASP A 155 -20.67 26.63 17.22
C ASP A 155 -20.09 26.20 18.57
N VAL A 156 -20.94 25.79 19.50
CA VAL A 156 -20.63 25.74 20.94
C VAL A 156 -20.33 24.34 21.47
N ASP A 157 -20.14 23.37 20.59
CA ASP A 157 -19.92 21.95 20.88
C ASP A 157 -19.07 21.22 19.82
N ASN A 158 -18.41 21.94 18.91
CA ASN A 158 -17.60 21.36 17.85
C ASN A 158 -16.18 20.97 18.29
N THR A 159 -15.91 20.92 19.59
CA THR A 159 -14.61 20.48 20.12
C THR A 159 -14.75 19.71 21.43
N ILE A 160 -13.78 18.86 21.73
CA ILE A 160 -13.59 18.19 23.03
C ILE A 160 -13.58 19.21 24.19
N SER A 161 -13.03 20.41 23.95
CA SER A 161 -12.96 21.46 24.97
C SER A 161 -14.33 22.04 25.34
N GLU A 162 -15.27 21.98 24.39
CA GLU A 162 -16.64 22.47 24.48
C GLU A 162 -17.65 21.35 24.75
N ALA A 163 -17.18 20.10 24.73
CA ALA A 163 -18.00 18.90 24.81
C ALA A 163 -19.08 18.93 25.89
N ILE A 164 -20.30 18.58 25.47
CA ILE A 164 -21.50 18.55 26.29
C ILE A 164 -21.49 17.28 27.14
N ALA A 165 -21.57 17.43 28.46
CA ALA A 165 -21.66 16.28 29.35
C ALA A 165 -22.98 15.53 29.17
N ILE A 166 -22.90 14.23 28.82
CA ILE A 166 -24.06 13.35 28.81
C ILE A 166 -24.53 13.11 30.24
N ASN A 167 -25.82 13.35 30.50
CA ASN A 167 -26.40 13.17 31.83
C ASN A 167 -26.98 11.76 31.95
N ILE A 168 -26.12 10.79 32.26
CA ILE A 168 -26.53 9.41 32.54
C ILE A 168 -27.40 9.38 33.82
N ASP A 169 -28.59 8.78 33.71
CA ASP A 169 -29.53 8.66 34.81
C ASP A 169 -29.20 7.48 35.76
N ASP A 170 -29.98 7.32 36.84
CA ASP A 170 -29.78 6.25 37.83
C ASP A 170 -29.95 4.83 37.22
N SER A 171 -30.46 4.69 35.99
CA SER A 171 -30.55 3.43 35.26
C SER A 171 -29.36 3.16 34.33
N GLY A 172 -28.40 4.08 34.21
CA GLY A 172 -27.28 3.95 33.29
C GLY A 172 -27.59 4.43 31.88
N SER A 173 -28.71 5.13 31.66
CA SER A 173 -29.15 5.55 30.32
C SER A 173 -29.22 7.08 30.20
N SER A 174 -29.03 7.59 29.00
CA SER A 174 -29.32 8.98 28.62
C SER A 174 -29.96 9.02 27.23
N LEU A 175 -30.80 10.02 27.02
CA LEU A 175 -31.33 10.38 25.72
C LEU A 175 -31.23 11.90 25.56
N THR A 176 -30.42 12.34 24.61
CA THR A 176 -30.11 13.75 24.37
C THR A 176 -30.64 14.14 23.00
N ASP A 177 -31.48 15.18 22.93
CA ASP A 177 -31.94 15.77 21.66
C ASP A 177 -30.91 16.81 21.21
N SER A 178 -30.48 16.76 19.95
CA SER A 178 -29.62 17.76 19.30
C SER A 178 -29.92 17.86 17.81
N ALA A 179 -29.16 18.65 17.06
CA ALA A 179 -29.28 18.79 15.62
C ALA A 179 -27.90 19.02 14.99
N ILE A 180 -27.78 18.63 13.72
CA ILE A 180 -26.67 19.01 12.85
C ILE A 180 -27.16 20.15 11.98
N GLU A 181 -26.61 21.35 12.16
CA GLU A 181 -27.10 22.61 11.63
C GLU A 181 -26.61 22.82 10.19
N LEU A 182 -25.33 22.52 10.00
CA LEU A 182 -24.58 22.62 8.76
C LEU A 182 -24.00 21.25 8.40
N GLU A 183 -23.67 21.06 7.13
CA GLU A 183 -23.06 19.81 6.66
C GLU A 183 -21.70 19.55 7.31
N SER A 184 -20.96 20.61 7.69
CA SER A 184 -19.67 20.51 8.38
C SER A 184 -19.78 20.43 9.90
N ASP A 185 -21.00 20.52 10.44
CA ASP A 185 -21.25 20.57 11.87
C ASP A 185 -21.04 19.21 12.56
N ALA A 186 -20.54 19.25 13.80
CA ALA A 186 -20.15 18.07 14.55
C ALA A 186 -20.33 18.27 16.07
N ASP A 187 -21.39 17.70 16.62
CA ASP A 187 -21.68 17.78 18.05
C ASP A 187 -20.76 16.83 18.85
N ILE A 188 -19.99 17.39 19.79
CA ILE A 188 -19.17 16.60 20.72
C ILE A 188 -19.83 16.51 22.09
N PHE A 189 -20.01 15.28 22.55
CA PHE A 189 -20.43 14.94 23.90
C PHE A 189 -19.29 14.31 24.68
N LYS A 190 -19.38 14.33 26.01
CA LYS A 190 -18.43 13.63 26.88
C LYS A 190 -19.11 12.73 27.90
N VAL A 191 -18.43 11.64 28.21
CA VAL A 191 -18.83 10.64 29.21
C VAL A 191 -17.61 10.16 29.99
N GLU A 192 -17.79 9.90 31.29
CA GLU A 192 -16.76 9.27 32.13
C GLU A 192 -17.14 7.79 32.29
N LEU A 193 -16.25 6.88 31.89
CA LEU A 193 -16.44 5.43 31.99
C LEU A 193 -15.50 4.86 33.05
N ALA A 194 -16.05 4.19 34.06
CA ALA A 194 -15.27 3.51 35.07
C ALA A 194 -14.71 2.18 34.57
N GLN A 195 -13.82 1.58 35.35
CA GLN A 195 -13.23 0.28 35.01
C GLN A 195 -14.33 -0.79 34.93
N GLY A 196 -14.40 -1.49 33.79
CA GLY A 196 -15.43 -2.51 33.54
C GLY A 196 -16.78 -1.95 33.10
N GLU A 197 -16.89 -0.65 32.84
CA GLU A 197 -18.06 -0.04 32.20
C GLU A 197 -17.76 0.15 30.70
N GLY A 198 -18.71 -0.23 29.85
CA GLY A 198 -18.74 0.11 28.44
C GLY A 198 -20.00 0.91 28.12
N ILE A 199 -20.11 1.39 26.89
CA ILE A 199 -21.21 2.26 26.46
C ILE A 199 -21.78 1.78 25.12
N LYS A 200 -23.10 1.69 25.05
CA LYS A 200 -23.84 1.47 23.81
C LYS A 200 -24.44 2.79 23.37
N LEU A 201 -24.08 3.22 22.17
CA LEU A 201 -24.43 4.50 21.58
C LEU A 201 -25.32 4.26 20.37
N ARG A 202 -26.32 5.13 20.22
CA ARG A 202 -27.26 5.05 19.12
C ARG A 202 -27.78 6.42 18.75
N VAL A 203 -27.64 6.77 17.47
CA VAL A 203 -28.31 7.94 16.89
C VAL A 203 -29.72 7.50 16.45
N ASN A 204 -30.74 8.28 16.80
CA ASN A 204 -32.13 8.02 16.43
C ASN A 204 -32.67 9.16 15.55
N ALA A 205 -32.09 9.39 14.37
CA ALA A 205 -32.56 10.41 13.44
C ALA A 205 -33.79 9.90 12.66
N LYS A 206 -33.74 8.66 12.18
CA LYS A 206 -34.84 8.07 11.40
C LYS A 206 -36.11 7.91 12.23
N ALA A 207 -35.96 7.54 13.50
CA ALA A 207 -37.09 7.35 14.42
C ALA A 207 -37.93 8.63 14.63
N ILE A 208 -37.32 9.80 14.41
CA ILE A 208 -37.98 11.11 14.51
C ILE A 208 -38.28 11.75 13.15
N ASP A 209 -38.20 10.99 12.05
CA ASP A 209 -38.47 11.46 10.67
C ASP A 209 -37.46 12.53 10.20
N SER A 210 -36.21 12.45 10.67
CA SER A 210 -35.09 13.27 10.19
C SER A 210 -34.47 12.71 8.91
N GLU A 211 -33.85 13.59 8.12
CA GLU A 211 -33.10 13.25 6.90
C GLU A 211 -31.60 13.09 7.15
N LEU A 212 -31.15 13.24 8.40
CA LEU A 212 -29.74 13.04 8.77
C LEU A 212 -29.32 11.59 8.47
N ASP A 213 -28.22 11.49 7.72
CA ASP A 213 -27.40 10.30 7.57
C ASP A 213 -26.24 10.46 8.54
N SER A 214 -26.33 9.79 9.68
CA SER A 214 -25.43 10.06 10.80
C SER A 214 -24.07 9.39 10.62
N TYR A 215 -23.05 10.00 11.19
CA TYR A 215 -21.73 9.41 11.38
C TYR A 215 -21.34 9.59 12.84
N LEU A 216 -21.25 8.47 13.55
CA LEU A 216 -21.03 8.40 14.98
C LEU A 216 -19.60 7.95 15.24
N ARG A 217 -18.91 8.63 16.17
CA ARG A 217 -17.52 8.36 16.54
C ARG A 217 -17.32 8.40 18.04
N VAL A 218 -16.31 7.69 18.53
CA VAL A 218 -15.78 7.80 19.89
C VAL A 218 -14.32 8.22 19.80
N PHE A 219 -13.95 9.22 20.58
CA PHE A 219 -12.58 9.71 20.71
C PHE A 219 -12.04 9.54 22.13
N ASP A 220 -10.73 9.34 22.25
CA ASP A 220 -10.02 9.44 23.51
C ASP A 220 -9.78 10.91 23.95
N GLY A 221 -9.10 11.11 25.08
CA GLY A 221 -8.83 12.45 25.61
C GLY A 221 -7.80 13.27 24.85
N ASP A 222 -7.04 12.65 23.96
CA ASP A 222 -6.07 13.30 23.08
C ASP A 222 -6.70 13.62 21.70
N GLY A 223 -7.93 13.14 21.45
CA GLY A 223 -8.70 13.36 20.22
C GLY A 223 -8.54 12.27 19.18
N ASN A 224 -7.90 11.14 19.52
CA ASN A 224 -7.78 10.03 18.60
C ASN A 224 -9.11 9.28 18.49
N GLU A 225 -9.54 8.95 17.28
CA GLU A 225 -10.72 8.12 17.05
C GLU A 225 -10.43 6.67 17.46
N VAL A 226 -11.30 6.09 18.29
CA VAL A 226 -11.16 4.73 18.84
C VAL A 226 -12.32 3.80 18.45
N ALA A 227 -13.40 4.34 17.91
CA ALA A 227 -14.51 3.60 17.31
C ALA A 227 -15.33 4.51 16.42
N PHE A 228 -15.89 3.99 15.32
CA PHE A 228 -16.83 4.71 14.47
C PHE A 228 -17.90 3.77 13.91
N ASP A 229 -19.02 4.36 13.47
CA ASP A 229 -20.04 3.69 12.67
C ASP A 229 -20.77 4.72 11.80
N ASP A 230 -21.05 4.38 10.54
CA ASP A 230 -21.84 5.19 9.62
C ASP A 230 -23.27 4.63 9.47
N ASN A 231 -23.40 3.35 9.15
CA ASN A 231 -24.64 2.68 8.80
C ASN A 231 -24.74 1.34 9.52
N SER A 232 -25.58 1.28 10.55
CA SER A 232 -25.69 0.06 11.36
C SER A 232 -26.63 -0.99 10.75
N LEU A 233 -26.13 -2.22 10.60
CA LEU A 233 -26.95 -3.43 10.44
C LEU A 233 -27.57 -3.92 11.76
N ASN A 234 -27.01 -3.49 12.90
CA ASN A 234 -27.44 -3.85 14.25
C ASN A 234 -28.53 -2.93 14.79
N ASN A 235 -28.97 -1.98 13.97
CA ASN A 235 -30.07 -1.07 14.21
C ASN A 235 -31.20 -1.26 13.18
N PRO A 236 -31.91 -2.39 13.18
CA PRO A 236 -33.08 -2.49 12.33
C PRO A 236 -34.10 -1.40 12.74
N GLY A 237 -34.66 -0.72 11.74
CA GLY A 237 -35.85 0.10 11.93
C GLY A 237 -37.00 -0.73 12.52
N ALA A 238 -38.21 -0.14 12.58
CA ALA A 238 -39.40 -0.89 13.03
C ALA A 238 -39.68 -2.19 12.22
N ASP A 239 -39.02 -2.36 11.07
CA ASP A 239 -38.94 -3.59 10.27
C ASP A 239 -37.48 -4.04 10.17
N ALA A 240 -37.20 -5.33 10.42
CA ALA A 240 -35.84 -5.89 10.50
C ALA A 240 -35.11 -6.03 9.14
N SER A 241 -35.67 -5.47 8.07
CA SER A 241 -35.11 -5.49 6.71
C SER A 241 -34.73 -4.09 6.20
N ASP A 242 -34.86 -3.07 7.04
CA ASP A 242 -34.55 -1.68 6.71
C ASP A 242 -33.15 -1.37 7.27
N ILE A 243 -32.15 -1.28 6.40
CA ILE A 243 -30.85 -0.70 6.76
C ILE A 243 -31.11 0.77 7.10
N THR A 244 -30.77 1.18 8.32
CA THR A 244 -31.00 2.56 8.76
C THR A 244 -29.75 3.38 8.51
N THR A 245 -29.92 4.64 8.09
CA THR A 245 -28.87 5.68 8.10
C THR A 245 -28.58 6.21 9.52
N ASP A 246 -28.98 5.44 10.54
CA ASP A 246 -28.80 5.73 11.96
C ASP A 246 -27.65 4.87 12.47
N SER A 247 -26.58 5.49 12.96
CA SER A 247 -25.36 4.82 13.41
C SER A 247 -25.47 4.33 14.86
N THR A 248 -24.73 3.28 15.19
CA THR A 248 -24.61 2.70 16.53
C THR A 248 -23.20 2.25 16.83
N ILE A 249 -22.74 2.46 18.06
CA ILE A 249 -21.46 1.95 18.53
C ILE A 249 -21.66 1.20 19.85
N ASP A 250 -21.17 -0.03 19.91
CA ASP A 250 -20.98 -0.75 21.17
C ASP A 250 -19.49 -0.66 21.53
N PHE A 251 -19.13 0.16 22.52
CA PHE A 251 -17.75 0.45 22.88
C PHE A 251 -17.41 0.01 24.31
N ALA A 252 -16.39 -0.84 24.45
CA ALA A 252 -15.76 -1.16 25.73
C ALA A 252 -14.39 -0.44 25.80
N PRO A 253 -14.21 0.51 26.73
CA PRO A 253 -12.98 1.30 26.79
C PRO A 253 -11.79 0.44 27.28
N PRO A 254 -10.60 0.56 26.65
CA PRO A 254 -9.41 -0.15 27.09
C PRO A 254 -8.91 0.33 28.46
N THR A 255 -9.19 1.58 28.83
CA THR A 255 -8.82 2.16 30.12
C THR A 255 -9.95 2.98 30.71
N PRO A 256 -10.14 3.03 32.05
CA PRO A 256 -11.12 3.92 32.64
C PRO A 256 -10.72 5.38 32.44
N GLY A 257 -11.67 6.25 32.11
CA GLY A 257 -11.38 7.65 31.82
C GLY A 257 -12.54 8.42 31.20
N GLU A 258 -12.23 9.65 30.81
CA GLU A 258 -13.12 10.48 30.01
C GLU A 258 -12.97 10.10 28.53
N TYR A 259 -14.10 9.89 27.86
CA TYR A 259 -14.21 9.64 26.43
C TYR A 259 -15.19 10.64 25.80
N PHE A 260 -15.01 10.89 24.52
CA PHE A 260 -15.77 11.89 23.77
C PHE A 260 -16.54 11.20 22.65
N ILE A 261 -17.77 11.65 22.38
CA ILE A 261 -18.67 11.05 21.40
C ILE A 261 -18.98 12.14 20.38
N GLY A 262 -18.60 11.92 19.12
CA GLY A 262 -18.92 12.82 18.03
C GLY A 262 -20.10 12.34 17.23
N VAL A 263 -21.06 13.23 16.98
CA VAL A 263 -22.15 13.01 16.02
C VAL A 263 -22.02 14.05 14.92
N SER A 264 -21.99 13.59 13.68
CA SER A 264 -21.84 14.43 12.50
C SER A 264 -22.66 13.86 11.34
N SER A 265 -22.71 14.55 10.21
CA SER A 265 -23.23 13.95 8.98
C SER A 265 -22.20 13.03 8.33
N ALA A 266 -22.65 11.91 7.76
CA ALA A 266 -21.84 11.07 6.87
C ALA A 266 -21.18 11.94 5.78
N GLY A 267 -19.89 11.69 5.51
CA GLY A 267 -19.03 12.51 4.65
C GLY A 267 -18.04 13.41 5.40
N ASN A 268 -18.29 13.70 6.68
CA ASN A 268 -17.39 14.48 7.55
C ASN A 268 -16.29 13.58 8.17
N PHE A 269 -15.51 12.89 7.34
CA PHE A 269 -14.56 11.87 7.80
C PHE A 269 -13.35 12.48 8.52
N ASP A 270 -12.83 13.61 8.03
CA ASP A 270 -11.56 14.19 8.48
C ASP A 270 -11.72 15.24 9.60
N TYR A 271 -12.78 15.15 10.39
CA TYR A 271 -13.09 16.14 11.41
C TYR A 271 -12.09 16.12 12.57
N ASP A 272 -11.59 17.31 12.94
CA ASP A 272 -10.64 17.52 14.03
C ASP A 272 -11.41 17.79 15.34
N PRO A 273 -11.50 16.81 16.27
CA PRO A 273 -12.24 16.98 17.52
C PRO A 273 -11.55 17.91 18.52
N ILE A 274 -10.29 18.30 18.30
CA ILE A 274 -9.53 19.18 19.19
C ILE A 274 -9.76 20.64 18.83
N ASN A 275 -9.73 20.96 17.54
CA ASN A 275 -9.80 22.34 17.06
C ASN A 275 -11.11 22.67 16.34
N GLY A 276 -11.88 21.67 15.92
CA GLY A 276 -13.12 21.81 15.16
C GLY A 276 -12.90 22.40 13.77
N ASP A 277 -13.98 22.90 13.18
CA ASP A 277 -13.90 23.74 11.98
C ASP A 277 -13.29 25.10 12.32
N THR A 278 -12.18 25.42 11.69
CA THR A 278 -11.47 26.68 11.88
C THR A 278 -11.30 27.43 10.58
N ASN A 279 -11.00 28.73 10.67
CA ASN A 279 -10.68 29.58 9.53
C ASN A 279 -9.46 29.14 8.69
N ILE A 280 -8.77 28.06 9.07
CA ILE A 280 -7.54 27.60 8.43
C ILE A 280 -7.56 26.09 8.12
N ASN A 281 -8.58 25.33 8.56
CA ASN A 281 -8.79 23.96 8.12
C ASN A 281 -9.61 24.01 6.82
N LEU A 282 -8.95 23.90 5.67
CA LEU A 282 -9.53 24.28 4.37
C LEU A 282 -10.02 23.10 3.52
N SER A 283 -9.84 21.86 3.94
CA SER A 283 -10.51 20.74 3.27
C SER A 283 -12.02 20.88 3.45
N PRO A 284 -12.83 20.72 2.38
CA PRO A 284 -14.28 20.74 2.49
C PRO A 284 -14.74 19.48 3.23
N ASN A 285 -14.65 19.52 4.55
CA ASN A 285 -15.05 18.45 5.45
C ASN A 285 -16.57 18.48 5.66
N ASN A 286 -17.32 18.59 4.56
CA ASN A 286 -18.75 18.76 4.60
C ASN A 286 -19.39 17.39 4.46
N GLY A 287 -20.20 17.00 5.44
CA GLY A 287 -21.10 15.88 5.31
C GLY A 287 -22.19 16.14 4.25
N PHE A 288 -22.97 15.10 3.93
CA PHE A 288 -23.95 15.15 2.84
C PHE A 288 -25.38 15.48 3.29
N SER A 289 -25.60 15.63 4.59
CA SER A 289 -26.93 15.75 5.18
C SER A 289 -26.93 16.62 6.44
N ARG A 290 -28.13 16.91 6.95
CA ARG A 290 -28.34 17.69 8.17
C ARG A 290 -29.68 17.31 8.79
N GLY A 291 -29.86 17.61 10.07
CA GLY A 291 -31.16 17.47 10.71
C GLY A 291 -31.09 17.17 12.20
N ASP A 292 -32.27 17.15 12.81
CA ASP A 292 -32.44 16.82 14.23
C ASP A 292 -32.10 15.33 14.46
N TYR A 293 -31.58 15.00 15.63
CA TYR A 293 -31.37 13.62 16.06
C TYR A 293 -31.52 13.45 17.58
N GLN A 294 -31.63 12.19 18.03
CA GLN A 294 -31.56 11.86 19.46
C GLN A 294 -30.40 10.89 19.70
N LEU A 295 -29.40 11.32 20.48
CA LEU A 295 -28.31 10.46 20.94
C LEU A 295 -28.76 9.69 22.19
N GLN A 296 -28.89 8.38 22.04
CA GLN A 296 -29.07 7.45 23.14
C GLN A 296 -27.70 6.91 23.57
N ALA A 297 -27.44 6.95 24.87
CA ALA A 297 -26.21 6.44 25.48
C ALA A 297 -26.57 5.55 26.68
N ASP A 298 -26.19 4.28 26.63
CA ASP A 298 -26.46 3.29 27.67
C ASP A 298 -25.13 2.73 28.22
N ILE A 299 -24.78 3.10 29.45
CA ILE A 299 -23.64 2.50 30.16
C ILE A 299 -24.04 1.11 30.63
N VAL A 300 -23.27 0.11 30.20
CA VAL A 300 -23.48 -1.29 30.51
C VAL A 300 -22.17 -1.87 31.06
N GLU A 301 -22.28 -2.75 32.04
CA GLU A 301 -21.12 -3.52 32.51
C GLU A 301 -20.53 -4.33 31.35
N VAL A 302 -19.20 -4.25 31.18
CA VAL A 302 -18.44 -5.13 30.29
C VAL A 302 -18.35 -6.46 30.99
N VAL A 303 -18.99 -7.45 30.39
CA VAL A 303 -19.03 -8.83 30.86
C VAL A 303 -18.20 -9.64 29.88
N PRO A 304 -16.99 -10.09 30.28
CA PRO A 304 -16.23 -11.07 29.52
C PRO A 304 -17.00 -12.38 29.38
N ASP A 305 -16.65 -13.19 28.38
CA ASP A 305 -17.07 -14.58 28.37
C ASP A 305 -16.57 -15.29 29.65
N GLU A 306 -17.36 -16.23 30.17
CA GLU A 306 -17.07 -16.94 31.42
C GLU A 306 -16.36 -18.29 31.17
N ASP A 307 -16.04 -18.65 29.91
CA ASP A 307 -15.21 -19.83 29.60
C ASP A 307 -13.74 -19.61 29.99
N PRO A 308 -13.12 -20.54 30.73
CA PRO A 308 -11.88 -20.31 31.45
C PRO A 308 -10.59 -20.56 30.65
N ASP A 309 -10.43 -20.07 29.43
CA ASP A 309 -9.21 -20.31 28.63
C ASP A 309 -9.13 -19.35 27.43
N ASN A 310 -10.06 -18.40 27.36
CA ASN A 310 -10.32 -17.54 26.20
C ASN A 310 -9.34 -16.39 26.04
N THR A 311 -8.28 -16.33 26.86
CA THR A 311 -7.32 -15.24 26.84
C THR A 311 -5.92 -15.77 27.14
N ILE A 312 -4.93 -15.03 26.67
CA ILE A 312 -3.51 -15.25 26.99
C ILE A 312 -3.28 -15.25 28.51
N ALA A 313 -4.01 -14.43 29.26
CA ALA A 313 -3.91 -14.35 30.72
C ALA A 313 -4.44 -15.60 31.44
N GLU A 314 -5.34 -16.34 30.80
CA GLU A 314 -5.99 -17.55 31.29
C GLU A 314 -5.45 -18.83 30.66
N ALA A 315 -4.46 -18.67 29.76
CA ALA A 315 -3.90 -19.75 28.96
C ALA A 315 -3.53 -20.99 29.79
N ILE A 316 -3.87 -22.16 29.24
CA ILE A 316 -3.48 -23.45 29.77
C ILE A 316 -1.97 -23.62 29.58
N ASP A 317 -1.22 -23.70 30.67
CA ASP A 317 0.20 -24.09 30.61
C ASP A 317 0.33 -25.52 30.06
N SER A 318 0.90 -25.64 28.86
CA SER A 318 1.10 -26.94 28.23
C SER A 318 2.20 -27.77 28.91
N GLU A 319 3.04 -27.16 29.74
CA GLU A 319 4.29 -27.71 30.28
C GLU A 319 5.30 -28.12 29.17
N ILE A 320 5.05 -27.74 27.91
CA ILE A 320 5.92 -28.05 26.77
C ILE A 320 7.03 -27.00 26.63
N SER A 321 8.28 -27.45 26.65
CA SER A 321 9.44 -26.59 26.43
C SER A 321 10.68 -27.38 26.01
N SER A 322 11.71 -26.67 25.55
CA SER A 322 13.01 -27.26 25.23
C SER A 322 13.69 -27.96 26.40
N SER A 323 13.44 -27.48 27.63
CA SER A 323 14.10 -27.96 28.85
C SER A 323 13.34 -29.06 29.60
N GLU A 324 12.07 -29.26 29.27
CA GLU A 324 11.16 -30.21 29.94
C GLU A 324 10.64 -31.28 28.95
N GLU A 325 9.33 -31.38 28.77
CA GLU A 325 8.70 -32.27 27.81
C GLU A 325 8.56 -31.55 26.47
N ARG A 326 9.01 -32.18 25.38
CA ARG A 326 9.01 -31.56 24.03
C ARG A 326 7.79 -31.93 23.19
N LYS A 327 6.92 -32.83 23.68
CA LYS A 327 5.72 -33.27 22.96
C LYS A 327 4.56 -33.52 23.90
N GLY A 328 3.36 -33.10 23.53
CA GLY A 328 2.14 -33.31 24.31
C GLY A 328 0.92 -33.55 23.43
N VAL A 329 -0.13 -34.13 24.02
CA VAL A 329 -1.46 -34.24 23.40
C VAL A 329 -2.49 -33.74 24.40
N PHE A 330 -3.28 -32.77 24.00
CA PHE A 330 -4.21 -32.03 24.83
C PHE A 330 -5.62 -32.19 24.26
N ALA A 331 -6.55 -32.70 25.06
CA ALA A 331 -7.93 -32.85 24.63
C ALA A 331 -8.75 -31.65 25.14
N GLY A 332 -9.54 -31.05 24.27
CA GLY A 332 -10.42 -29.92 24.58
C GLY A 332 -11.77 -30.02 23.89
N THR A 333 -12.60 -29.00 24.06
CA THR A 333 -13.94 -28.94 23.46
C THR A 333 -14.31 -27.49 23.24
N ILE A 334 -14.61 -27.14 22.00
CA ILE A 334 -15.17 -25.82 21.65
C ILE A 334 -16.69 -25.88 21.83
N ASP A 335 -17.22 -25.23 22.86
CA ASP A 335 -18.66 -25.06 23.14
C ASP A 335 -18.91 -23.93 24.15
N PRO A 336 -19.48 -22.77 23.74
CA PRO A 336 -20.28 -22.55 22.53
C PRO A 336 -19.46 -22.23 21.26
N GLU A 337 -20.13 -21.91 20.16
CA GLU A 337 -19.52 -21.71 18.82
C GLU A 337 -18.42 -20.63 18.75
N LEU A 338 -18.33 -19.74 19.75
CA LEU A 338 -17.35 -18.66 19.83
C LEU A 338 -16.25 -18.89 20.86
N ASP A 339 -16.26 -20.06 21.49
CA ASP A 339 -15.27 -20.51 22.46
C ASP A 339 -13.88 -20.63 21.82
N VAL A 340 -12.85 -20.31 22.59
CA VAL A 340 -11.44 -20.37 22.21
C VAL A 340 -10.61 -20.94 23.35
N ASP A 341 -9.96 -22.07 23.09
CA ASP A 341 -8.99 -22.62 24.04
C ASP A 341 -7.59 -22.08 23.74
N ILE A 342 -6.96 -21.38 24.70
CA ILE A 342 -5.59 -20.89 24.59
C ILE A 342 -4.61 -21.76 25.39
N PHE A 343 -3.55 -22.22 24.74
CA PHE A 343 -2.43 -22.94 25.36
C PHE A 343 -1.15 -22.11 25.33
N GLN A 344 -0.40 -22.09 26.44
CA GLN A 344 0.91 -21.45 26.51
C GLN A 344 2.03 -22.47 26.22
N VAL A 345 3.04 -22.06 25.43
CA VAL A 345 4.26 -22.82 25.15
C VAL A 345 5.51 -21.94 25.22
N GLN A 346 6.62 -22.48 25.72
CA GLN A 346 7.91 -21.79 25.75
C GLN A 346 8.84 -22.32 24.65
N LEU A 347 9.27 -21.44 23.75
CA LEU A 347 10.23 -21.76 22.68
C LEU A 347 11.59 -21.12 22.98
N ASP A 348 12.65 -21.91 22.94
CA ASP A 348 14.03 -21.42 23.06
C ASP A 348 14.64 -21.11 21.67
N GLU A 349 15.82 -20.50 21.65
CA GLU A 349 16.52 -20.17 20.41
C GLU A 349 16.84 -21.46 19.62
N GLY A 350 16.37 -21.51 18.37
CA GLY A 350 16.52 -22.69 17.50
C GLY A 350 15.47 -23.78 17.71
N ASP A 351 14.43 -23.55 18.51
CA ASP A 351 13.22 -24.38 18.52
C ASP A 351 12.24 -23.92 17.45
N GLY A 352 11.57 -24.87 16.82
CA GLY A 352 10.30 -24.64 16.13
C GLY A 352 9.26 -25.64 16.63
N ILE A 353 8.02 -25.43 16.22
CA ILE A 353 6.84 -26.12 16.75
C ILE A 353 5.99 -26.66 15.60
N TYR A 354 5.55 -27.91 15.76
CA TYR A 354 4.51 -28.50 14.94
C TYR A 354 3.24 -28.68 15.77
N LEU A 355 2.14 -28.19 15.24
CA LEU A 355 0.80 -28.30 15.79
C LEU A 355 -0.05 -29.13 14.83
N ASP A 356 -0.80 -30.06 15.39
CA ASP A 356 -1.67 -30.96 14.62
C ASP A 356 -2.92 -31.22 15.46
N LEU A 357 -4.06 -30.73 14.99
CA LEU A 357 -5.34 -30.82 15.70
C LEU A 357 -6.22 -31.91 15.09
N ASP A 358 -6.51 -32.94 15.88
CA ASP A 358 -7.38 -34.05 15.47
C ASP A 358 -8.83 -33.79 15.93
N ALA A 359 -9.76 -33.46 15.02
CA ALA A 359 -11.21 -33.41 15.29
C ALA A 359 -11.97 -34.49 14.50
N ALA A 360 -11.60 -34.73 13.24
CA ALA A 360 -12.26 -35.68 12.36
C ALA A 360 -12.15 -37.12 12.86
N ILE A 361 -10.99 -37.53 13.38
CA ILE A 361 -10.79 -38.88 13.94
C ILE A 361 -11.66 -39.14 15.19
N LEU A 362 -12.10 -38.07 15.86
CA LEU A 362 -12.98 -38.12 17.03
C LEU A 362 -14.48 -38.16 16.64
N ASP A 363 -14.81 -38.16 15.34
CA ASP A 363 -16.19 -38.01 14.84
C ASP A 363 -16.80 -36.67 15.31
N SER A 364 -15.96 -35.63 15.41
CA SER A 364 -16.34 -34.27 15.78
C SER A 364 -16.91 -33.51 14.59
N GLU A 365 -17.83 -32.56 14.85
CA GLU A 365 -18.37 -31.65 13.83
C GLU A 365 -17.54 -30.37 13.71
N LEU A 366 -16.51 -30.19 14.55
CA LEU A 366 -15.63 -29.03 14.56
C LEU A 366 -14.87 -28.90 13.24
N ASN A 367 -15.07 -27.75 12.58
CA ASN A 367 -14.17 -27.24 11.55
C ASN A 367 -13.13 -26.36 12.27
N SER A 368 -11.93 -26.88 12.48
CA SER A 368 -10.98 -26.26 13.40
C SER A 368 -10.31 -25.03 12.80
N PHE A 369 -9.74 -24.21 13.68
CA PHE A 369 -8.93 -23.06 13.32
C PHE A 369 -7.83 -22.90 14.37
N LEU A 370 -6.59 -23.15 13.96
CA LEU A 370 -5.39 -23.01 14.78
C LEU A 370 -4.73 -21.66 14.52
N ARG A 371 -4.23 -21.05 15.58
CA ARG A 371 -3.48 -19.78 15.53
C ARG A 371 -2.31 -19.81 16.50
N ILE A 372 -1.23 -19.11 16.16
CA ILE A 372 -0.13 -18.82 17.07
C ILE A 372 -0.07 -17.32 17.29
N PHE A 373 -0.01 -16.91 18.57
CA PHE A 373 0.14 -15.53 19.00
C PHE A 373 1.47 -15.31 19.74
N ASP A 374 1.98 -14.09 19.69
CA ASP A 374 3.04 -13.64 20.59
C ASP A 374 2.49 -13.24 21.99
N PHE A 375 3.37 -12.76 22.87
CA PHE A 375 2.99 -12.36 24.24
C PHE A 375 2.16 -11.08 24.33
N GLU A 376 2.11 -10.28 23.25
CA GLU A 376 1.30 -9.07 23.15
C GLU A 376 -0.09 -9.38 22.57
N GLY A 377 -0.30 -10.61 22.06
CA GLY A 377 -1.53 -11.07 21.45
C GLY A 377 -1.60 -10.86 19.95
N ASN A 378 -0.49 -10.51 19.30
CA ASN A 378 -0.44 -10.41 17.84
C ASN A 378 -0.43 -11.82 17.23
N GLU A 379 -1.27 -12.04 16.23
CA GLU A 379 -1.31 -13.30 15.47
C GLU A 379 -0.09 -13.39 14.54
N LEU A 380 0.66 -14.48 14.62
CA LEU A 380 1.89 -14.71 13.85
C LEU A 380 1.67 -15.64 12.65
N THR A 381 0.77 -16.61 12.80
CA THR A 381 0.38 -17.55 11.75
C THR A 381 -0.90 -18.28 12.15
N PHE A 382 -1.63 -18.79 11.16
CA PHE A 382 -2.87 -19.51 11.34
C PHE A 382 -3.01 -20.63 10.31
N ASP A 383 -3.88 -21.58 10.62
CA ASP A 383 -4.37 -22.57 9.65
C ASP A 383 -5.81 -22.99 9.99
N ASP A 384 -6.66 -23.15 8.98
CA ASP A 384 -8.07 -23.55 9.11
C ASP A 384 -8.40 -24.94 8.54
N ASN A 385 -7.49 -25.60 7.80
CA ASN A 385 -7.65 -26.98 7.35
C ASN A 385 -6.29 -27.57 6.92
N ASP A 386 -6.07 -28.89 7.04
CA ASP A 386 -4.83 -29.60 6.67
C ASP A 386 -4.66 -29.59 5.13
N ASP A 387 -4.34 -28.42 4.60
CA ASP A 387 -4.06 -28.14 3.21
C ASP A 387 -2.62 -28.56 2.88
N THR A 388 -2.42 -29.87 2.88
CA THR A 388 -1.24 -30.56 2.33
C THR A 388 0.05 -30.50 3.15
N ASN A 389 0.08 -29.81 4.30
CA ASN A 389 1.33 -29.49 4.97
C ASN A 389 1.91 -30.59 5.88
N PHE A 390 1.13 -31.57 6.39
CA PHE A 390 1.69 -32.50 7.39
C PHE A 390 1.36 -33.99 7.24
N THR A 391 0.11 -34.36 6.95
CA THR A 391 -0.29 -35.78 7.00
C THR A 391 -0.67 -36.36 5.63
N GLY A 392 -0.89 -35.49 4.64
CA GLY A 392 -1.46 -35.84 3.34
C GLY A 392 -2.94 -36.26 3.41
N ASP A 393 -3.63 -35.98 4.53
CA ASP A 393 -5.05 -36.24 4.73
C ASP A 393 -5.85 -34.94 4.61
N LEU A 394 -6.45 -34.71 3.45
CA LEU A 394 -7.24 -33.50 3.16
C LEU A 394 -8.58 -33.52 3.92
N ASN A 395 -8.56 -33.06 5.17
CA ASN A 395 -9.73 -33.02 6.04
C ASN A 395 -9.89 -31.63 6.72
N LEU A 396 -10.87 -31.46 7.62
CA LEU A 396 -11.18 -30.16 8.26
C LEU A 396 -10.34 -29.88 9.53
N ASP A 397 -9.42 -30.77 9.85
CA ASP A 397 -8.44 -30.68 10.93
C ASP A 397 -7.33 -29.72 10.54
N SER A 398 -6.90 -28.81 11.41
CA SER A 398 -5.86 -27.81 11.12
C SER A 398 -4.48 -28.25 11.62
N ALA A 399 -3.41 -27.83 10.95
CA ALA A 399 -2.02 -28.09 11.32
C ALA A 399 -1.10 -26.89 11.01
N ILE A 400 -0.16 -26.59 11.92
CA ILE A 400 0.80 -25.48 11.77
C ILE A 400 2.22 -25.99 11.96
N ALA A 401 3.13 -25.60 11.07
CA ALA A 401 4.57 -25.65 11.27
C ALA A 401 5.08 -24.22 11.44
N PHE A 402 5.75 -23.95 12.56
CA PHE A 402 6.19 -22.59 12.88
C PHE A 402 7.60 -22.55 13.49
N ALA A 403 8.41 -21.62 13.01
CA ALA A 403 9.72 -21.31 13.55
C ALA A 403 9.73 -19.83 14.01
N PRO A 404 9.85 -19.56 15.33
CA PRO A 404 9.89 -18.19 15.84
C PRO A 404 11.18 -17.47 15.45
N SER A 405 11.07 -16.17 15.16
CA SER A 405 12.22 -15.28 14.92
C SER A 405 12.99 -14.93 16.21
N ALA A 406 12.38 -15.10 17.38
CA ALA A 406 12.99 -14.85 18.69
C ALA A 406 12.55 -15.88 19.75
N PRO A 407 13.40 -16.23 20.73
CA PRO A 407 12.98 -17.07 21.86
C PRO A 407 11.98 -16.34 22.74
N GLY A 408 10.96 -17.05 23.25
CA GLY A 408 9.89 -16.41 24.00
C GLY A 408 8.75 -17.34 24.39
N GLU A 409 7.80 -16.77 25.13
CA GLU A 409 6.50 -17.37 25.39
C GLU A 409 5.60 -17.10 24.17
N TYR A 410 4.95 -18.16 23.70
CA TYR A 410 4.01 -18.13 22.57
C TYR A 410 2.69 -18.78 23.01
N PHE A 411 1.60 -18.40 22.34
CA PHE A 411 0.25 -18.85 22.68
C PHE A 411 -0.41 -19.50 21.48
N ILE A 412 -1.06 -20.64 21.69
CA ILE A 412 -1.73 -21.41 20.65
C ILE A 412 -3.23 -21.27 20.88
N GLY A 413 -3.96 -20.72 19.92
CA GLY A 413 -5.42 -20.64 19.96
C GLY A 413 -6.06 -21.75 19.16
N VAL A 414 -7.00 -22.44 19.78
CA VAL A 414 -7.89 -23.42 19.13
C VAL A 414 -9.30 -22.86 19.12
N SER A 415 -9.93 -22.82 17.95
CA SER A 415 -11.30 -22.34 17.81
C SER A 415 -12.02 -22.96 16.62
N ALA A 416 -13.29 -22.61 16.42
CA ALA A 416 -13.98 -22.89 15.17
C ALA A 416 -13.55 -21.91 14.06
N SER A 417 -13.49 -22.40 12.81
CA SER A 417 -13.29 -21.58 11.61
C SER A 417 -14.37 -20.48 11.50
N GLY A 418 -13.96 -19.29 11.09
CA GLY A 418 -14.80 -18.09 11.05
C GLY A 418 -14.64 -17.14 12.25
N ASN A 419 -13.82 -17.49 13.25
CA ASN A 419 -13.56 -16.70 14.45
C ASN A 419 -12.44 -15.65 14.25
N PHE A 420 -12.49 -14.91 13.14
CA PHE A 420 -11.40 -14.02 12.70
C PHE A 420 -11.26 -12.73 13.52
N ASP A 421 -12.33 -12.25 14.15
CA ASP A 421 -12.37 -11.04 14.98
C ASP A 421 -12.03 -11.30 16.47
N TYR A 422 -11.49 -12.47 16.79
CA TYR A 422 -11.12 -12.82 18.16
C TYR A 422 -9.90 -12.04 18.64
N ASP A 423 -10.01 -11.44 19.83
CA ASP A 423 -8.93 -10.76 20.54
C ASP A 423 -8.32 -11.69 21.59
N ALA A 424 -7.07 -12.10 21.42
CA ALA A 424 -6.39 -13.05 22.32
C ALA A 424 -6.04 -12.47 23.70
N VAL A 425 -6.04 -11.14 23.86
CA VAL A 425 -5.71 -10.46 25.12
C VAL A 425 -6.98 -10.27 25.96
N ASN A 426 -8.04 -9.77 25.33
CA ASN A 426 -9.27 -9.38 26.03
C ASN A 426 -10.41 -10.39 25.88
N GLY A 427 -10.26 -11.37 25.00
CA GLY A 427 -11.30 -12.34 24.68
C GLY A 427 -12.52 -11.68 24.04
N ARG A 428 -13.69 -12.31 24.20
CA ARG A 428 -14.97 -11.73 23.80
C ARG A 428 -15.71 -11.13 24.98
N THR A 429 -16.47 -10.08 24.71
CA THR A 429 -17.35 -9.42 25.70
C THR A 429 -18.75 -9.25 25.13
N ASN A 430 -19.70 -8.80 25.96
CA ASN A 430 -21.03 -8.36 25.52
C ASN A 430 -21.05 -7.11 24.60
N PHE A 431 -19.87 -6.62 24.20
CA PHE A 431 -19.65 -5.54 23.22
C PHE A 431 -19.04 -6.04 21.91
N SER A 432 -18.52 -7.28 21.86
CA SER A 432 -18.04 -7.87 20.61
C SER A 432 -19.21 -8.01 19.64
N SER A 433 -19.05 -7.57 18.39
CA SER A 433 -20.07 -7.72 17.36
C SER A 433 -20.42 -9.20 17.23
N ASN A 434 -21.72 -9.53 17.19
CA ASN A 434 -22.12 -10.86 16.73
C ASN A 434 -21.71 -10.94 15.26
N VAL A 435 -20.53 -11.50 14.97
CA VAL A 435 -20.25 -11.95 13.61
C VAL A 435 -21.40 -12.87 13.26
N THR A 436 -22.14 -12.52 12.22
CA THR A 436 -23.11 -13.44 11.61
C THR A 436 -22.32 -14.62 11.07
N SER A 437 -22.03 -15.57 11.95
CA SER A 437 -21.08 -16.67 11.80
C SER A 437 -21.40 -17.51 10.56
N PRO A 438 -20.51 -17.55 9.55
CA PRO A 438 -20.40 -18.70 8.67
C PRO A 438 -19.14 -19.44 9.17
N PHE A 439 -19.17 -20.36 10.13
CA PHE A 439 -19.54 -21.77 9.96
C PHE A 439 -19.63 -22.41 11.36
N SER A 440 -20.49 -21.88 12.23
CA SER A 440 -20.57 -22.15 13.67
C SER A 440 -20.59 -23.65 14.08
N THR A 441 -19.43 -24.28 14.12
CA THR A 441 -19.26 -25.68 14.52
C THR A 441 -18.72 -25.76 15.94
N ILE A 442 -19.27 -26.67 16.73
CA ILE A 442 -18.77 -27.03 18.06
C ILE A 442 -18.28 -28.46 18.05
N GLY A 443 -17.40 -28.83 18.97
CA GLY A 443 -16.96 -30.20 19.06
C GLY A 443 -15.71 -30.43 19.88
N ASN A 444 -15.39 -31.72 20.09
CA ASN A 444 -14.18 -32.12 20.78
C ASN A 444 -12.99 -32.12 19.81
N TYR A 445 -11.79 -31.88 20.33
CA TYR A 445 -10.55 -32.00 19.57
C TYR A 445 -9.42 -32.60 20.42
N GLU A 446 -8.37 -33.10 19.77
CA GLU A 446 -7.09 -33.44 20.38
C GLU A 446 -5.96 -32.62 19.70
N LEU A 447 -5.41 -31.63 20.38
CA LEU A 447 -4.26 -30.83 19.93
C LEU A 447 -2.95 -31.55 20.26
N LYS A 448 -2.15 -31.87 19.25
CA LYS A 448 -0.77 -32.36 19.41
C LYS A 448 0.19 -31.18 19.30
N ILE A 449 1.07 -31.05 20.28
CA ILE A 449 2.15 -30.04 20.29
C ILE A 449 3.49 -30.79 20.23
N ASP A 450 4.35 -30.46 19.27
CA ASP A 450 5.65 -31.12 19.06
C ASP A 450 6.76 -30.12 18.76
N LEU A 451 7.66 -29.90 19.73
CA LEU A 451 8.86 -29.08 19.53
C LEU A 451 9.92 -29.89 18.79
N ALA A 452 10.36 -29.34 17.66
CA ALA A 452 11.51 -29.82 16.91
C ALA A 452 12.60 -28.74 16.87
N ASN A 453 13.85 -29.15 16.65
CA ASN A 453 14.91 -28.18 16.41
C ASN A 453 14.72 -27.61 15.01
N ILE A 454 14.92 -26.30 14.85
CA ILE A 454 15.13 -25.68 13.55
C ILE A 454 16.47 -26.18 13.03
N ILE A 455 16.40 -26.80 11.88
CA ILE A 455 17.52 -27.29 11.10
C ILE A 455 17.44 -26.49 9.81
N ALA A 456 18.40 -25.58 9.63
CA ALA A 456 18.63 -24.95 8.34
C ALA A 456 18.92 -26.03 7.31
N ASP A 457 18.56 -25.77 6.06
CA ASP A 457 18.96 -26.64 4.97
C ASP A 457 20.49 -26.87 5.00
N GLU A 458 20.93 -28.08 4.66
CA GLU A 458 22.34 -28.42 4.62
C GLU A 458 22.98 -27.99 3.29
N ASP A 459 22.20 -27.39 2.37
CA ASP A 459 22.75 -26.80 1.15
C ASP A 459 23.61 -25.57 1.42
N THR A 460 24.72 -25.47 0.69
CA THR A 460 25.83 -24.57 1.03
C THR A 460 25.82 -23.24 0.26
N ASP A 461 24.67 -22.87 -0.29
CA ASP A 461 24.46 -21.70 -1.16
C ASP A 461 23.03 -21.15 -1.09
N ASN A 462 22.23 -21.53 -0.08
CA ASN A 462 20.85 -21.05 0.12
C ASN A 462 20.73 -19.60 0.64
N THR A 463 21.84 -18.97 1.00
CA THR A 463 21.85 -17.64 1.62
C THR A 463 22.87 -16.71 0.98
N ILE A 464 22.64 -15.41 1.06
CA ILE A 464 23.58 -14.36 0.66
C ILE A 464 24.95 -14.54 1.33
N SER A 465 24.98 -15.03 2.57
CA SER A 465 26.22 -15.24 3.33
C SER A 465 27.07 -16.42 2.81
N GLU A 466 26.43 -17.32 2.08
CA GLU A 466 27.00 -18.55 1.52
C GLU A 466 27.09 -18.52 -0.01
N ALA A 467 26.62 -17.44 -0.64
CA ALA A 467 26.51 -17.29 -2.08
C ALA A 467 27.82 -17.64 -2.83
N ILE A 468 27.65 -18.32 -3.95
CA ILE A 468 28.73 -18.75 -4.84
C ILE A 468 29.33 -17.51 -5.55
N GLU A 469 30.63 -17.27 -5.36
CA GLU A 469 31.33 -16.19 -6.07
C GLU A 469 31.42 -16.48 -7.59
N SER A 470 30.68 -15.72 -8.40
CA SER A 470 30.75 -15.83 -9.87
C SER A 470 32.07 -15.31 -10.45
N ASN A 471 32.75 -14.40 -9.72
CA ASN A 471 33.89 -13.59 -10.17
C ASN A 471 33.58 -12.59 -11.30
N VAL A 472 32.29 -12.36 -11.60
CA VAL A 472 31.85 -11.43 -12.65
C VAL A 472 31.85 -9.99 -12.11
N SER A 473 32.51 -9.08 -12.84
CA SER A 473 32.56 -7.65 -12.51
C SER A 473 33.05 -6.77 -13.66
N SER A 474 32.77 -5.47 -13.58
CA SER A 474 33.23 -4.42 -14.52
C SER A 474 34.75 -4.36 -14.71
N THR A 475 35.52 -4.71 -13.66
CA THR A 475 36.99 -4.67 -13.66
C THR A 475 37.65 -6.05 -13.81
N GLY A 476 36.84 -7.12 -13.78
CA GLY A 476 37.25 -8.51 -13.81
C GLY A 476 36.83 -9.22 -15.10
N GLU A 477 36.24 -10.40 -14.96
CA GLU A 477 35.60 -11.10 -16.08
C GLU A 477 34.18 -10.51 -16.26
N THR A 478 33.82 -10.11 -17.48
CA THR A 478 32.49 -9.54 -17.76
C THR A 478 31.45 -10.61 -18.08
N SER A 479 31.84 -11.87 -18.13
CA SER A 479 30.93 -12.98 -18.43
C SER A 479 31.39 -14.26 -17.73
N ALA A 480 30.46 -15.06 -17.25
CA ALA A 480 30.72 -16.40 -16.71
C ALA A 480 29.57 -17.36 -17.06
N VAL A 481 29.86 -18.66 -17.04
CA VAL A 481 28.84 -19.71 -17.10
C VAL A 481 29.13 -20.69 -15.98
N LEU A 482 28.17 -20.88 -15.09
CA LEU A 482 28.24 -21.77 -13.94
C LEU A 482 27.21 -22.88 -14.11
N THR A 483 27.53 -24.08 -13.61
CA THR A 483 26.64 -25.23 -13.67
C THR A 483 26.40 -25.72 -12.26
N GLN A 484 25.13 -25.83 -11.89
CA GLN A 484 24.66 -26.30 -10.58
C GLN A 484 23.39 -27.13 -10.77
N ALA A 485 22.76 -27.52 -9.67
CA ALA A 485 21.49 -28.23 -9.69
C ALA A 485 20.65 -27.84 -8.49
N ILE A 486 19.36 -27.63 -8.73
CA ILE A 486 18.33 -27.61 -7.70
C ILE A 486 18.11 -29.06 -7.29
N ASP A 487 18.66 -29.47 -6.14
CA ASP A 487 18.69 -30.84 -5.63
C ASP A 487 17.36 -31.25 -4.98
N ALA A 488 16.64 -30.28 -4.40
CA ALA A 488 15.32 -30.44 -3.79
C ALA A 488 14.39 -29.28 -4.17
N ALA A 489 13.07 -29.47 -4.06
CA ALA A 489 12.11 -28.42 -4.40
C ALA A 489 12.27 -27.13 -3.57
N SER A 490 12.76 -27.24 -2.33
CA SER A 490 13.03 -26.10 -1.43
C SER A 490 14.40 -25.46 -1.63
N ASP A 491 15.21 -26.03 -2.52
CA ASP A 491 16.60 -25.62 -2.75
C ASP A 491 16.66 -24.31 -3.55
N VAL A 492 17.68 -23.52 -3.23
CA VAL A 492 17.98 -22.22 -3.80
C VAL A 492 19.50 -22.08 -3.90
N ASP A 493 20.02 -21.86 -5.09
CA ASP A 493 21.45 -21.52 -5.27
C ASP A 493 21.61 -19.99 -5.39
N LEU A 494 22.31 -19.34 -4.47
CA LEU A 494 22.64 -17.91 -4.52
C LEU A 494 24.03 -17.69 -5.13
N TYR A 495 24.15 -16.70 -6.01
CA TYR A 495 25.41 -16.29 -6.63
C TYR A 495 25.69 -14.81 -6.45
N GLN A 496 26.94 -14.48 -6.16
CA GLN A 496 27.40 -13.09 -6.01
C GLN A 496 28.11 -12.58 -7.27
N PHE A 497 27.84 -11.34 -7.66
CA PHE A 497 28.56 -10.59 -8.71
C PHE A 497 28.62 -9.09 -8.40
N GLN A 498 29.34 -8.30 -9.20
CA GLN A 498 29.46 -6.84 -9.01
C GLN A 498 29.12 -6.08 -10.29
N LEU A 499 28.38 -4.98 -10.14
CA LEU A 499 28.08 -4.03 -11.22
C LEU A 499 28.50 -2.63 -10.82
N ASP A 500 28.90 -1.83 -11.80
CA ASP A 500 28.99 -0.37 -11.66
C ASP A 500 27.67 0.31 -12.08
N ALA A 501 27.37 1.46 -11.46
CA ALA A 501 26.19 2.25 -11.83
C ALA A 501 26.17 2.57 -13.34
N GLY A 502 25.05 2.25 -13.99
CA GLY A 502 24.80 2.38 -15.43
C GLY A 502 25.24 1.19 -16.29
N GLU A 503 25.75 0.11 -15.69
CA GLU A 503 26.01 -1.15 -16.40
C GLU A 503 24.77 -2.04 -16.43
N GLY A 504 24.63 -2.84 -17.50
CA GLY A 504 23.60 -3.85 -17.58
C GLY A 504 24.17 -5.27 -17.54
N ILE A 505 23.36 -6.20 -17.03
CA ILE A 505 23.66 -7.63 -16.99
C ILE A 505 22.48 -8.43 -17.54
N ALA A 506 22.79 -9.46 -18.31
CA ALA A 506 21.87 -10.53 -18.67
C ALA A 506 22.22 -11.79 -17.86
N LEU A 507 21.21 -12.36 -17.21
CA LEU A 507 21.28 -13.58 -16.40
C LEU A 507 20.34 -14.61 -17.02
N ASN A 508 20.89 -15.64 -17.66
CA ASN A 508 20.10 -16.62 -18.41
C ASN A 508 20.33 -18.03 -17.84
N ILE A 509 19.23 -18.71 -17.54
CA ILE A 509 19.18 -20.12 -17.21
C ILE A 509 19.08 -20.94 -18.49
N ASN A 510 19.81 -22.07 -18.52
CA ASN A 510 19.67 -23.06 -19.56
C ASN A 510 19.61 -24.46 -18.94
N ALA A 511 18.42 -24.91 -18.57
CA ALA A 511 18.19 -26.26 -18.06
C ALA A 511 18.01 -27.25 -19.23
N ALA A 512 17.51 -26.81 -20.38
CA ALA A 512 17.35 -27.66 -21.56
C ALA A 512 18.66 -28.21 -22.12
N ALA A 513 19.75 -27.43 -22.12
CA ALA A 513 21.09 -27.90 -22.49
C ALA A 513 21.58 -29.03 -21.58
N GLN A 514 21.02 -29.12 -20.37
CA GLN A 514 21.30 -30.18 -19.39
C GLN A 514 20.32 -31.36 -19.47
N GLU A 515 19.38 -31.36 -20.44
CA GLU A 515 18.28 -32.34 -20.51
C GLU A 515 17.46 -32.37 -19.20
N SER A 516 17.29 -31.20 -18.57
CA SER A 516 16.60 -31.02 -17.29
C SER A 516 15.13 -30.62 -17.48
N ASP A 517 14.28 -31.01 -16.53
CA ASP A 517 12.86 -30.62 -16.45
C ASP A 517 12.68 -29.47 -15.41
N LEU A 518 13.75 -28.75 -15.07
CA LEU A 518 13.68 -27.61 -14.16
C LEU A 518 12.82 -26.52 -14.81
N ASP A 519 11.91 -26.02 -14.00
CA ASP A 519 11.08 -24.84 -14.22
C ASP A 519 11.65 -23.80 -13.25
N SER A 520 12.56 -22.97 -13.77
CA SER A 520 13.43 -22.12 -12.96
C SER A 520 12.75 -20.81 -12.60
N TYR A 521 13.22 -20.16 -11.53
CA TYR A 521 12.78 -18.83 -11.15
C TYR A 521 14.00 -18.05 -10.64
N LEU A 522 14.29 -16.91 -11.27
CA LEU A 522 15.38 -16.01 -10.92
C LEU A 522 14.88 -14.87 -10.05
N ARG A 523 15.61 -14.56 -8.96
CA ARG A 523 15.41 -13.35 -8.15
C ARG A 523 16.74 -12.65 -7.92
N LEU A 524 16.79 -11.36 -8.24
CA LEU A 524 17.95 -10.51 -8.05
C LEU A 524 17.79 -9.68 -6.78
N PHE A 525 18.82 -9.64 -5.93
CA PHE A 525 18.83 -8.93 -4.67
C PHE A 525 20.02 -7.98 -4.53
N ASP A 526 19.85 -6.98 -3.68
CA ASP A 526 20.96 -6.24 -3.09
C ASP A 526 21.61 -6.99 -1.91
N PHE A 527 22.58 -6.36 -1.23
CA PHE A 527 23.31 -6.98 -0.11
C PHE A 527 22.50 -7.09 1.19
N GLU A 528 21.39 -6.36 1.30
CA GLU A 528 20.49 -6.40 2.46
C GLU A 528 19.40 -7.47 2.29
N GLY A 529 19.30 -8.05 1.09
CA GLY A 529 18.30 -9.06 0.73
C GLY A 529 17.02 -8.46 0.14
N ASN A 530 17.02 -7.18 -0.22
CA ASN A 530 15.89 -6.57 -0.93
C ASN A 530 15.89 -7.03 -2.38
N GLU A 531 14.74 -7.47 -2.88
CA GLU A 531 14.57 -7.89 -4.27
C GLU A 531 14.50 -6.68 -5.21
N LEU A 532 15.26 -6.74 -6.31
CA LEU A 532 15.41 -5.68 -7.30
C LEU A 532 14.76 -6.04 -8.65
N ALA A 533 14.71 -7.33 -8.98
CA ALA A 533 14.11 -7.86 -10.19
C ALA A 533 13.90 -9.37 -10.04
N PHE A 534 12.99 -9.94 -10.82
CA PHE A 534 12.79 -11.38 -10.93
C PHE A 534 12.38 -11.75 -12.36
N ASP A 535 12.44 -13.04 -12.68
CA ASP A 535 11.97 -13.61 -13.95
C ASP A 535 11.65 -15.11 -13.76
N ASP A 536 10.56 -15.61 -14.33
CA ASP A 536 10.14 -17.03 -14.26
C ASP A 536 10.50 -17.79 -15.54
N ASP A 537 9.98 -17.38 -16.69
CA ASP A 537 10.18 -18.03 -17.99
C ASP A 537 10.79 -17.05 -19.01
N ASP A 538 11.73 -17.54 -19.83
CA ASP A 538 12.25 -16.84 -21.01
C ASP A 538 11.18 -16.83 -22.09
N ASP A 539 10.27 -15.88 -21.96
CA ASP A 539 9.23 -15.54 -22.93
C ASP A 539 9.79 -15.03 -24.27
N ARG A 540 11.12 -14.86 -24.40
CA ARG A 540 11.79 -14.11 -25.47
C ARG A 540 12.77 -14.92 -26.34
N ASN A 541 13.10 -16.18 -26.03
CA ASN A 541 13.92 -17.00 -26.92
C ASN A 541 13.12 -17.58 -28.09
N ILE A 542 12.90 -16.78 -29.15
CA ILE A 542 12.32 -17.21 -30.44
C ILE A 542 13.30 -18.07 -31.29
N GLU A 543 14.15 -18.89 -30.68
CA GLU A 543 14.66 -20.09 -31.36
C GLU A 543 13.50 -21.10 -31.35
N ALA A 544 12.92 -21.38 -32.53
CA ALA A 544 11.62 -22.04 -32.73
C ALA A 544 11.46 -23.51 -32.19
N ASP A 545 12.30 -23.96 -31.28
CA ASP A 545 12.19 -25.21 -30.52
C ASP A 545 12.32 -24.98 -28.99
N ASP A 546 12.40 -23.73 -28.51
CA ASP A 546 12.50 -23.39 -27.10
C ASP A 546 11.11 -23.09 -26.50
N THR A 547 10.57 -24.05 -25.77
CA THR A 547 9.38 -23.90 -24.92
C THR A 547 9.79 -24.07 -23.46
N THR A 548 11.00 -23.64 -23.12
CA THR A 548 11.59 -23.95 -21.82
C THR A 548 11.02 -23.06 -20.75
N ALA A 549 10.85 -23.65 -19.58
CA ALA A 549 10.58 -22.93 -18.35
C ALA A 549 11.90 -22.41 -17.74
N ASP A 550 12.82 -21.95 -18.61
CA ASP A 550 14.14 -21.45 -18.23
C ASP A 550 14.03 -19.92 -18.13
N SER A 551 14.44 -19.28 -17.03
CA SER A 551 14.30 -17.82 -16.85
C SER A 551 15.43 -17.02 -17.51
N LEU A 552 15.12 -15.78 -17.92
CA LEU A 552 16.03 -14.77 -18.46
C LEU A 552 15.80 -13.39 -17.82
N LEU A 553 16.69 -13.00 -16.90
CA LEU A 553 16.62 -11.71 -16.23
C LEU A 553 17.63 -10.70 -16.84
N ASN A 554 17.12 -9.58 -17.35
CA ASN A 554 17.94 -8.42 -17.71
C ASN A 554 17.80 -7.31 -16.67
N PHE A 555 18.93 -6.70 -16.29
CA PHE A 555 18.96 -5.68 -15.25
C PHE A 555 19.98 -4.59 -15.55
N VAL A 556 19.65 -3.33 -15.22
CA VAL A 556 20.56 -2.18 -15.28
C VAL A 556 20.78 -1.65 -13.87
N ALA A 557 22.03 -1.62 -13.41
CA ALA A 557 22.38 -1.19 -12.07
C ALA A 557 22.29 0.34 -11.92
N GLU A 558 21.54 0.81 -10.93
CA GLU A 558 21.47 2.24 -10.60
C GLU A 558 22.61 2.68 -9.69
N THR A 559 23.16 1.75 -8.90
CA THR A 559 24.26 2.00 -7.97
C THR A 559 25.40 1.03 -8.21
N SER A 560 26.63 1.43 -7.86
CA SER A 560 27.77 0.51 -7.89
C SER A 560 27.75 -0.35 -6.63
N GLY A 561 27.83 -1.67 -6.76
CA GLY A 561 27.71 -2.55 -5.60
C GLY A 561 27.88 -4.04 -5.88
N GLU A 562 27.71 -4.81 -4.81
CA GLU A 562 27.57 -6.25 -4.85
C GLU A 562 26.08 -6.59 -5.01
N TYR A 563 25.81 -7.55 -5.90
CA TYR A 563 24.48 -8.03 -6.23
C TYR A 563 24.43 -9.55 -6.12
N TYR A 564 23.24 -10.08 -5.84
CA TYR A 564 23.03 -11.50 -5.60
C TYR A 564 21.89 -12.02 -6.47
N ILE A 565 22.13 -13.04 -7.28
CA ILE A 565 21.07 -13.73 -8.03
C ILE A 565 20.80 -15.07 -7.39
N GLY A 566 19.55 -15.34 -7.03
CA GLY A 566 19.09 -16.63 -6.56
C GLY A 566 18.38 -17.39 -7.67
N VAL A 567 18.77 -18.65 -7.84
CA VAL A 567 18.11 -19.61 -8.74
C VAL A 567 17.28 -20.55 -7.88
N SER A 568 16.01 -20.67 -8.21
CA SER A 568 15.07 -21.55 -7.51
C SER A 568 14.15 -22.26 -8.50
N SER A 569 13.28 -23.13 -8.02
CA SER A 569 12.20 -23.71 -8.82
C SER A 569 10.92 -22.87 -8.70
N GLU A 570 10.11 -22.79 -9.77
CA GLU A 570 8.76 -22.23 -9.72
C GLU A 570 7.97 -22.83 -8.55
N GLY A 571 7.27 -21.98 -7.79
CA GLY A 571 6.63 -22.33 -6.50
C GLY A 571 7.50 -22.07 -5.25
N ASN A 572 8.83 -22.02 -5.37
CA ASN A 572 9.72 -21.52 -4.33
C ASN A 572 10.08 -20.04 -4.59
N THR A 573 9.08 -19.17 -4.76
CA THR A 573 9.31 -17.78 -5.19
C THR A 573 9.49 -16.82 -4.01
N THR A 574 9.20 -17.25 -2.79
CA THR A 574 9.20 -16.41 -1.59
C THR A 574 10.22 -16.85 -0.52
N TYR A 575 11.27 -17.59 -0.92
CA TYR A 575 12.34 -17.94 0.02
C TYR A 575 13.02 -16.68 0.60
N ASP A 576 13.56 -16.82 1.80
CA ASP A 576 14.33 -15.78 2.48
C ASP A 576 15.82 -15.88 2.08
N PRO A 577 16.39 -14.90 1.34
CA PRO A 577 17.79 -14.96 0.89
C PRO A 577 18.80 -14.72 2.03
N ILE A 578 18.37 -14.29 3.21
CA ILE A 578 19.23 -14.06 4.38
C ILE A 578 19.28 -15.29 5.28
N ASN A 579 18.11 -15.90 5.56
CA ASN A 579 17.99 -17.01 6.50
C ASN A 579 17.87 -18.39 5.84
N GLY A 580 17.55 -18.45 4.54
CA GLY A 580 17.40 -19.66 3.76
C GLY A 580 16.17 -20.49 4.15
N SER A 581 16.09 -21.71 3.59
CA SER A 581 15.07 -22.68 3.95
C SER A 581 15.41 -23.42 5.26
N THR A 582 14.38 -23.78 6.01
CA THR A 582 14.49 -24.64 7.20
C THR A 582 13.52 -25.80 7.09
N ASN A 583 13.62 -26.77 8.00
CA ASN A 583 12.61 -27.83 8.11
C ASN A 583 11.20 -27.34 8.50
N PHE A 584 11.00 -26.03 8.71
CA PHE A 584 9.70 -25.38 8.95
C PHE A 584 9.25 -24.51 7.76
N SER A 585 10.08 -24.38 6.72
CA SER A 585 9.68 -23.69 5.49
C SER A 585 8.65 -24.53 4.74
N ASN A 586 7.53 -23.91 4.43
CA ASN A 586 6.40 -24.45 3.68
C ASN A 586 6.46 -24.08 2.19
N THR A 587 7.39 -23.23 1.79
CA THR A 587 7.65 -22.87 0.40
C THR A 587 8.53 -23.93 -0.25
N SER A 588 8.01 -24.57 -1.30
CA SER A 588 8.74 -25.54 -2.08
C SER A 588 8.31 -25.42 -3.53
N GLY A 589 9.27 -25.52 -4.43
CA GLY A 589 9.01 -25.49 -5.86
C GLY A 589 8.40 -26.79 -6.39
N PHE A 590 8.07 -26.77 -7.67
CA PHE A 590 7.39 -27.90 -8.32
C PHE A 590 8.34 -28.78 -9.13
N SER A 591 9.58 -28.35 -9.33
CA SER A 591 10.58 -29.02 -10.15
C SER A 591 11.97 -29.05 -9.49
N THR A 592 12.85 -29.89 -10.01
CA THR A 592 14.25 -30.00 -9.60
C THR A 592 15.08 -30.37 -10.83
N GLY A 593 16.38 -30.08 -10.82
CA GLY A 593 17.25 -30.46 -11.93
C GLY A 593 18.50 -29.62 -12.09
N ASN A 594 19.35 -30.02 -13.04
CA ASN A 594 20.59 -29.30 -13.34
C ASN A 594 20.29 -28.10 -14.23
N TYR A 595 21.08 -27.04 -14.09
CA TYR A 595 21.01 -25.88 -14.97
C TYR A 595 22.40 -25.30 -15.23
N GLU A 596 22.51 -24.54 -16.31
CA GLU A 596 23.62 -23.60 -16.53
C GLU A 596 23.11 -22.17 -16.32
N LEU A 597 23.73 -21.41 -15.43
CA LEU A 597 23.50 -19.97 -15.27
C LEU A 597 24.61 -19.20 -15.97
N SER A 598 24.23 -18.37 -16.93
CA SER A 598 25.15 -17.49 -17.63
C SER A 598 24.98 -16.04 -17.16
N PHE A 599 26.12 -15.38 -16.96
CA PHE A 599 26.24 -13.97 -16.62
C PHE A 599 26.88 -13.27 -17.82
N ASP A 600 26.29 -12.18 -18.28
CA ASP A 600 26.88 -11.34 -19.34
C ASP A 600 26.67 -9.85 -19.04
N ILE A 601 27.73 -9.20 -18.53
CA ILE A 601 27.77 -7.75 -18.37
C ILE A 601 28.04 -7.13 -19.74
N SER A 602 27.11 -6.27 -20.17
CA SER A 602 27.24 -5.52 -21.40
C SER A 602 26.93 -4.03 -21.18
N PRO A 603 27.50 -3.12 -21.99
CA PRO A 603 27.14 -1.71 -21.94
C PRO A 603 25.65 -1.54 -22.25
N VAL A 604 24.98 -0.64 -21.51
CA VAL A 604 23.61 -0.22 -21.85
C VAL A 604 23.67 0.68 -23.08
N ILE A 605 23.02 0.24 -24.15
CA ILE A 605 22.93 0.93 -25.43
C ILE A 605 21.46 1.30 -25.62
N PRO A 606 21.12 2.60 -25.61
CA PRO A 606 19.80 3.06 -26.00
C PRO A 606 19.51 2.68 -27.46
N ASP A 607 18.25 2.41 -27.77
CA ASP A 607 17.81 2.29 -29.15
C ASP A 607 18.07 3.60 -29.91
N GLU A 608 18.44 3.50 -31.18
CA GLU A 608 18.79 4.65 -32.03
C GLU A 608 17.59 5.12 -32.88
N ASP A 609 16.38 4.70 -32.52
CA ASP A 609 15.19 5.19 -33.21
C ASP A 609 14.96 6.68 -32.97
N SER A 610 14.53 7.39 -34.00
CA SER A 610 14.59 8.85 -34.04
C SER A 610 13.44 9.56 -33.33
N ASP A 611 12.55 8.79 -32.71
CA ASP A 611 11.26 9.20 -32.19
C ASP A 611 10.77 8.31 -31.04
N ASN A 612 11.69 7.54 -30.42
CA ASN A 612 11.41 6.67 -29.27
C ASN A 612 11.21 7.44 -27.95
N THR A 613 11.51 8.75 -27.93
CA THR A 613 11.44 9.57 -26.72
C THR A 613 10.67 10.88 -26.93
N ILE A 614 10.10 11.40 -25.85
CA ILE A 614 9.45 12.72 -25.80
C ILE A 614 10.38 13.83 -26.28
N SER A 615 11.69 13.69 -26.02
CA SER A 615 12.70 14.66 -26.44
C SER A 615 12.87 14.73 -27.96
N GLU A 616 12.47 13.66 -28.65
CA GLU A 616 12.60 13.43 -30.09
C GLU A 616 11.26 13.46 -30.83
N ALA A 617 10.16 13.60 -30.09
CA ALA A 617 8.80 13.49 -30.61
C ALA A 617 8.52 14.28 -31.89
N ILE A 618 7.80 13.65 -32.82
CA ILE A 618 7.38 14.21 -34.09
C ILE A 618 6.29 15.27 -33.84
N ASN A 619 6.62 16.54 -34.05
CA ASN A 619 5.64 17.62 -33.97
C ASN A 619 4.63 17.56 -35.13
N THR A 620 3.39 17.20 -34.80
CA THR A 620 2.27 16.99 -35.74
C THR A 620 1.70 18.32 -36.30
N GLY A 621 2.01 19.43 -35.62
CA GLY A 621 1.46 20.76 -35.84
C GLY A 621 0.01 20.94 -35.41
N ILE A 622 -0.58 19.96 -34.71
CA ILE A 622 -1.97 20.02 -34.23
C ILE A 622 -2.08 21.01 -33.07
N THR A 623 -3.05 21.92 -33.16
CA THR A 623 -3.34 22.95 -32.16
C THR A 623 -4.82 23.34 -32.18
N SER A 624 -5.34 23.80 -31.05
CA SER A 624 -6.72 24.27 -30.87
C SER A 624 -7.13 25.38 -31.85
N VAL A 625 -6.19 26.27 -32.20
CA VAL A 625 -6.45 27.47 -33.02
C VAL A 625 -5.91 27.36 -34.46
N GLY A 626 -5.23 26.27 -34.79
CA GLY A 626 -4.50 26.07 -36.05
C GLY A 626 -4.99 24.86 -36.82
N LYS A 627 -4.08 23.91 -37.08
CA LYS A 627 -4.41 22.63 -37.70
C LYS A 627 -5.10 21.77 -36.64
N ARG A 628 -6.35 21.37 -36.85
CA ARG A 628 -7.14 20.56 -35.90
C ARG A 628 -7.27 19.09 -36.29
N SER A 629 -6.72 18.68 -37.44
CA SER A 629 -6.67 17.27 -37.82
C SER A 629 -5.50 16.96 -38.75
N THR A 630 -4.93 15.77 -38.62
CA THR A 630 -3.92 15.18 -39.51
C THR A 630 -4.05 13.67 -39.53
N THR A 631 -3.58 13.06 -40.61
CA THR A 631 -3.27 11.62 -40.66
C THR A 631 -1.78 11.51 -40.98
N ILE A 632 -1.08 10.61 -40.31
CA ILE A 632 0.35 10.34 -40.46
C ILE A 632 0.49 8.86 -40.86
N ASP A 633 1.25 8.61 -41.94
CA ASP A 633 1.63 7.26 -42.34
C ASP A 633 2.99 6.97 -41.69
N ASP A 634 3.06 5.94 -40.83
CA ASP A 634 4.31 5.50 -40.21
C ASP A 634 4.34 3.97 -39.97
N ALA A 635 5.38 3.45 -39.31
CA ALA A 635 5.49 2.02 -39.05
C ALA A 635 6.33 1.69 -37.82
N ILE A 636 5.85 0.73 -37.01
CA ILE A 636 6.65 0.05 -35.98
C ILE A 636 7.59 -0.92 -36.71
N ALA A 637 8.85 -0.50 -36.87
CA ALA A 637 9.88 -1.13 -37.68
C ALA A 637 10.68 -2.20 -36.93
N SER A 638 10.69 -2.15 -35.60
CA SER A 638 11.35 -3.13 -34.73
C SER A 638 10.55 -3.39 -33.44
N THR A 639 10.90 -4.43 -32.69
CA THR A 639 10.14 -4.82 -31.50
C THR A 639 10.33 -3.84 -30.34
N SER A 640 11.43 -3.09 -30.31
CA SER A 640 11.68 -2.00 -29.34
C SER A 640 11.17 -0.64 -29.80
N ASP A 641 10.62 -0.58 -31.02
CA ASP A 641 10.24 0.66 -31.68
C ASP A 641 8.99 1.27 -31.00
N VAL A 642 9.05 2.58 -30.84
CA VAL A 642 8.01 3.43 -30.29
C VAL A 642 8.06 4.73 -31.09
N ASP A 643 6.93 5.13 -31.64
CA ASP A 643 6.81 6.40 -32.34
C ASP A 643 6.10 7.42 -31.43
N ILE A 644 6.80 8.47 -31.01
CA ILE A 644 6.22 9.52 -30.17
C ILE A 644 5.86 10.77 -30.98
N TYR A 645 4.61 11.21 -30.85
CA TYR A 645 4.03 12.36 -31.56
C TYR A 645 3.64 13.48 -30.61
N GLN A 646 3.98 14.72 -30.95
CA GLN A 646 3.63 15.91 -30.16
C GLN A 646 2.48 16.71 -30.77
N PHE A 647 1.53 17.14 -29.94
CA PHE A 647 0.49 18.12 -30.28
C PHE A 647 0.15 19.04 -29.11
N LYS A 648 -0.61 20.11 -29.36
CA LYS A 648 -1.03 21.07 -28.33
C LYS A 648 -2.55 21.16 -28.24
N LEU A 649 -3.08 21.06 -27.03
CA LEU A 649 -4.51 21.21 -26.73
C LEU A 649 -4.74 22.39 -25.79
N ASN A 650 -5.97 22.90 -25.82
CA ASN A 650 -6.47 23.83 -24.83
C ASN A 650 -7.47 23.07 -23.95
N GLN A 651 -7.63 23.50 -22.70
CA GLN A 651 -8.63 22.99 -21.77
C GLN A 651 -10.01 22.93 -22.45
N GLY A 652 -10.64 21.75 -22.34
CA GLY A 652 -11.94 21.42 -22.91
C GLY A 652 -11.92 21.01 -24.39
N ASP A 653 -10.77 21.02 -25.08
CA ASP A 653 -10.68 20.38 -26.39
C ASP A 653 -10.77 18.85 -26.24
N THR A 654 -11.67 18.23 -27.00
CA THR A 654 -11.73 16.78 -27.14
C THR A 654 -10.94 16.36 -28.39
N ILE A 655 -9.94 15.49 -28.21
CA ILE A 655 -9.12 14.90 -29.26
C ILE A 655 -9.44 13.41 -29.40
N THR A 656 -9.42 12.92 -30.64
CA THR A 656 -9.48 11.52 -31.01
C THR A 656 -8.14 11.15 -31.66
N LEU A 657 -7.53 10.09 -31.15
CA LEU A 657 -6.25 9.50 -31.58
C LEU A 657 -6.55 8.07 -32.01
N ASP A 658 -6.38 7.78 -33.29
CA ASP A 658 -6.93 6.58 -33.90
C ASP A 658 -5.87 5.93 -34.79
N ILE A 659 -5.59 4.65 -34.55
CA ILE A 659 -4.70 3.84 -35.37
C ILE A 659 -5.53 3.07 -36.40
N ASP A 660 -5.09 3.09 -37.65
CA ASP A 660 -5.63 2.26 -38.73
C ASP A 660 -4.54 1.30 -39.23
N ALA A 661 -4.31 0.17 -38.59
CA ALA A 661 -3.35 -0.85 -39.04
C ALA A 661 -4.06 -2.04 -39.71
N ALA A 662 -5.17 -2.52 -39.13
CA ALA A 662 -5.95 -3.62 -39.68
C ALA A 662 -6.52 -3.31 -41.07
N ILE A 663 -7.01 -2.08 -41.29
CA ILE A 663 -7.53 -1.63 -42.60
C ILE A 663 -6.43 -1.58 -43.68
N GLN A 664 -5.16 -1.48 -43.27
CA GLN A 664 -4.00 -1.53 -44.16
C GLN A 664 -3.49 -2.95 -44.42
N GLU A 665 -4.17 -3.98 -43.90
CA GLU A 665 -3.69 -5.37 -43.91
C GLU A 665 -2.33 -5.51 -43.17
N SER A 666 -2.08 -4.66 -42.16
CA SER A 666 -0.92 -4.74 -41.26
C SER A 666 -1.14 -5.81 -40.19
N ASP A 667 -0.05 -6.41 -39.72
CA ASP A 667 -0.07 -7.39 -38.61
C ASP A 667 0.19 -6.71 -37.25
N LEU A 668 0.29 -5.37 -37.21
CA LEU A 668 0.48 -4.62 -35.98
C LEU A 668 -0.73 -4.77 -35.05
N ASP A 669 -0.41 -5.09 -33.80
CA ASP A 669 -1.31 -5.08 -32.65
C ASP A 669 -0.84 -3.89 -31.80
N SER A 670 -1.49 -2.74 -31.97
CA SER A 670 -0.97 -1.46 -31.49
C SER A 670 -1.36 -1.22 -30.03
N VAL A 671 -0.60 -0.37 -29.35
CA VAL A 671 -1.05 0.32 -28.13
C VAL A 671 -0.80 1.81 -28.32
N LEU A 672 -1.80 2.63 -27.99
CA LEU A 672 -1.64 4.06 -27.81
C LEU A 672 -1.44 4.37 -26.33
N ARG A 673 -0.44 5.21 -26.03
CA ARG A 673 -0.25 5.83 -24.71
C ARG A 673 -0.15 7.33 -24.89
N LEU A 674 -1.00 8.06 -24.19
CA LEU A 674 -1.03 9.52 -24.17
C LEU A 674 -0.33 10.01 -22.91
N PHE A 675 0.66 10.87 -23.07
CA PHE A 675 1.46 11.43 -22.01
C PHE A 675 1.34 12.96 -21.95
N ASP A 676 1.58 13.50 -20.77
CA ASP A 676 1.84 14.92 -20.57
C ASP A 676 3.29 15.30 -20.96
N SER A 677 3.68 16.55 -20.72
CA SER A 677 5.03 17.02 -21.03
C SER A 677 6.15 16.49 -20.12
N SER A 678 5.82 15.87 -18.99
CA SER A 678 6.75 15.18 -18.09
C SER A 678 6.98 13.73 -18.49
N GLY A 679 6.14 13.18 -19.36
CA GLY A 679 6.11 11.74 -19.66
C GLY A 679 5.21 10.94 -18.74
N SER A 680 4.37 11.60 -17.93
CA SER A 680 3.33 10.92 -17.15
C SER A 680 2.22 10.45 -18.07
N GLU A 681 1.81 9.20 -17.94
CA GLU A 681 0.73 8.63 -18.75
C GLU A 681 -0.64 9.14 -18.26
N ILE A 682 -1.40 9.73 -19.16
CA ILE A 682 -2.75 10.26 -18.94
C ILE A 682 -3.81 9.25 -19.38
N ALA A 683 -3.55 8.51 -20.46
CA ALA A 683 -4.47 7.52 -20.99
C ALA A 683 -3.70 6.48 -21.82
N ASN A 684 -4.19 5.24 -21.83
CA ASN A 684 -3.74 4.22 -22.76
C ASN A 684 -4.93 3.45 -23.34
N ASN A 685 -4.70 2.81 -24.49
CA ASN A 685 -5.64 1.86 -25.08
C ASN A 685 -4.89 0.88 -25.99
N ASP A 686 -5.19 -0.42 -25.84
CA ASP A 686 -4.74 -1.51 -26.71
C ASP A 686 -5.71 -1.71 -27.88
N ASP A 687 -6.97 -2.02 -27.58
CA ASP A 687 -8.01 -2.29 -28.55
C ASP A 687 -9.10 -1.20 -28.50
N GLY A 688 -9.23 -0.50 -29.61
CA GLY A 688 -10.20 0.54 -29.89
C GLY A 688 -11.15 0.13 -31.02
N MET A 689 -12.33 0.75 -31.09
CA MET A 689 -13.22 0.59 -32.24
C MET A 689 -13.70 1.94 -32.72
N ALA A 690 -13.17 2.37 -33.87
CA ALA A 690 -13.65 3.57 -34.54
C ALA A 690 -15.01 3.33 -35.25
N ASP A 691 -15.72 4.43 -35.58
CA ASP A 691 -17.08 4.41 -36.14
C ASP A 691 -17.22 3.63 -37.47
N ASP A 692 -16.11 3.43 -38.20
CA ASP A 692 -16.05 2.71 -39.47
C ASP A 692 -15.50 1.27 -39.38
N GLU A 693 -15.25 0.79 -38.16
CA GLU A 693 -14.73 -0.54 -37.89
C GLU A 693 -15.80 -1.51 -37.35
N THR A 694 -15.53 -2.82 -37.45
CA THR A 694 -16.43 -3.87 -36.93
C THR A 694 -15.82 -4.75 -35.84
N SER A 695 -14.48 -4.74 -35.73
CA SER A 695 -13.61 -5.37 -34.73
C SER A 695 -12.17 -5.12 -35.20
N SER A 696 -11.30 -4.56 -34.35
CA SER A 696 -9.91 -4.26 -34.68
C SER A 696 -8.99 -4.62 -33.51
N THR A 697 -7.69 -4.82 -33.79
CA THR A 697 -6.58 -4.81 -32.81
C THR A 697 -5.85 -3.46 -32.86
N ASP A 698 -6.56 -2.45 -33.39
CA ASP A 698 -6.07 -1.12 -33.54
C ASP A 698 -6.55 -0.30 -32.33
N SER A 699 -5.70 0.58 -31.84
CA SER A 699 -5.96 1.37 -30.63
C SER A 699 -6.68 2.69 -30.92
N LEU A 700 -7.53 3.12 -29.99
CA LEU A 700 -8.27 4.38 -30.04
C LEU A 700 -8.29 5.08 -28.68
N ILE A 701 -7.90 6.35 -28.65
CA ILE A 701 -8.07 7.22 -27.47
C ILE A 701 -8.97 8.41 -27.83
N ASP A 702 -10.06 8.56 -27.08
CA ASP A 702 -10.84 9.79 -26.99
C ASP A 702 -10.54 10.50 -25.67
N PHE A 703 -9.89 11.66 -25.75
CA PHE A 703 -9.42 12.41 -24.59
C PHE A 703 -9.94 13.84 -24.59
N THR A 704 -10.35 14.36 -23.44
CA THR A 704 -10.68 15.79 -23.28
C THR A 704 -9.63 16.44 -22.39
N ALA A 705 -8.91 17.42 -22.93
CA ALA A 705 -7.85 18.10 -22.20
C ALA A 705 -8.41 18.84 -20.99
N GLU A 706 -7.87 18.57 -19.81
CA GLU A 706 -8.26 19.24 -18.57
C GLU A 706 -7.51 20.57 -18.37
N VAL A 707 -6.36 20.73 -19.04
CA VAL A 707 -5.52 21.94 -19.00
C VAL A 707 -5.02 22.30 -20.39
N ASP A 708 -4.56 23.54 -20.58
CA ASP A 708 -3.84 23.96 -21.79
C ASP A 708 -2.42 23.35 -21.75
N GLY A 709 -1.98 22.64 -22.78
CA GLY A 709 -0.69 21.94 -22.70
C GLY A 709 -0.19 21.31 -24.00
N GLU A 710 1.09 20.97 -23.99
CA GLU A 710 1.69 20.04 -24.96
C GLU A 710 1.46 18.61 -24.46
N TYR A 711 1.01 17.76 -25.37
CA TYR A 711 0.70 16.35 -25.13
C TYR A 711 1.47 15.50 -26.12
N TYR A 712 1.81 14.28 -25.69
CA TYR A 712 2.65 13.35 -26.43
C TYR A 712 1.92 12.03 -26.57
N LEU A 713 1.78 11.52 -27.78
CA LEU A 713 1.19 10.21 -28.04
C LEU A 713 2.29 9.26 -28.47
N GLY A 714 2.55 8.21 -27.70
CA GLY A 714 3.37 7.11 -28.13
C GLY A 714 2.54 6.00 -28.75
N VAL A 715 3.05 5.44 -29.85
CA VAL A 715 2.52 4.28 -30.55
C VAL A 715 3.53 3.16 -30.40
N SER A 716 3.12 2.00 -29.93
CA SER A 716 3.97 0.82 -29.84
C SER A 716 3.23 -0.47 -30.19
N SER A 717 3.94 -1.59 -30.23
CA SER A 717 3.32 -2.92 -30.24
C SER A 717 2.79 -3.28 -28.84
N PHE A 718 1.70 -4.06 -28.75
CA PHE A 718 1.07 -4.46 -27.50
C PHE A 718 2.02 -4.96 -26.42
N ALA A 719 3.01 -5.80 -26.76
CA ALA A 719 3.95 -6.35 -25.78
C ALA A 719 5.10 -5.39 -25.41
N ASN A 720 5.22 -4.24 -26.06
CA ASN A 720 6.12 -3.14 -25.70
C ASN A 720 5.28 -1.95 -25.27
N PHE A 721 4.33 -2.13 -24.36
CA PHE A 721 3.53 -1.01 -23.84
C PHE A 721 4.19 -0.36 -22.62
N GLU A 722 5.02 -1.08 -21.86
CA GLU A 722 5.74 -0.60 -20.67
C GLU A 722 7.05 0.15 -20.97
N TYR A 723 7.26 0.60 -22.22
CA TYR A 723 8.44 1.41 -22.55
C TYR A 723 8.51 2.70 -21.72
N ASP A 724 9.74 3.18 -21.51
CA ASP A 724 10.02 4.47 -20.88
C ASP A 724 9.96 5.58 -21.95
N PRO A 725 8.98 6.50 -21.93
CA PRO A 725 8.86 7.56 -22.95
C PRO A 725 9.93 8.66 -22.84
N ILE A 726 10.74 8.65 -21.77
CA ILE A 726 11.81 9.62 -21.53
C ILE A 726 13.16 9.06 -21.96
N ASN A 727 13.47 7.83 -21.54
CA ASN A 727 14.77 7.20 -21.80
C ASN A 727 14.77 6.23 -22.99
N GLY A 728 13.58 5.83 -23.46
CA GLY A 728 13.39 4.87 -24.54
C GLY A 728 13.78 3.45 -24.16
N SER A 729 13.73 2.56 -25.14
CA SER A 729 14.19 1.18 -24.98
C SER A 729 15.72 1.07 -25.00
N THR A 730 16.25 0.04 -24.35
CA THR A 730 17.67 -0.32 -24.38
C THR A 730 17.83 -1.79 -24.75
N ASN A 731 19.07 -2.24 -24.96
CA ASN A 731 19.38 -3.65 -25.13
C ASN A 731 19.12 -4.54 -23.88
N PHE A 732 18.61 -3.97 -22.78
CA PHE A 732 18.19 -4.66 -21.56
C PHE A 732 16.70 -4.44 -21.24
N SER A 733 15.94 -3.78 -22.13
CA SER A 733 14.48 -3.63 -21.96
C SER A 733 13.81 -5.00 -21.92
N ASN A 734 12.92 -5.19 -20.95
CA ASN A 734 12.29 -6.49 -20.75
C ASN A 734 11.10 -6.72 -21.67
N ASP A 735 10.28 -5.70 -21.85
CA ASP A 735 9.06 -5.75 -22.65
C ASP A 735 9.34 -5.28 -24.08
N LEU A 736 9.39 -6.24 -25.02
CA LEU A 736 9.56 -5.97 -26.44
C LEU A 736 8.33 -6.42 -27.22
N GLY A 737 8.04 -5.71 -28.31
CA GLY A 737 6.88 -5.89 -29.14
C GLY A 737 6.86 -7.27 -29.81
N THR A 738 5.67 -7.83 -29.98
CA THR A 738 5.46 -9.12 -30.65
C THR A 738 4.94 -8.97 -32.08
N SER A 739 4.50 -7.76 -32.42
CA SER A 739 3.94 -7.39 -33.73
C SER A 739 4.70 -6.19 -34.31
N LEU A 740 4.80 -6.13 -35.64
CA LEU A 740 5.44 -5.06 -36.39
C LEU A 740 4.52 -4.69 -37.55
N GLY A 741 4.60 -3.46 -38.05
CA GLY A 741 3.90 -3.13 -39.28
C GLY A 741 3.63 -1.65 -39.49
N ASP A 742 3.14 -1.35 -40.69
CA ASP A 742 2.72 -0.01 -41.08
C ASP A 742 1.40 0.34 -40.37
N TYR A 743 1.21 1.61 -40.01
CA TYR A 743 -0.05 2.12 -39.47
C TYR A 743 -0.36 3.52 -39.99
N ASN A 744 -1.60 3.95 -39.78
CA ASN A 744 -2.08 5.28 -40.11
C ASN A 744 -2.62 5.90 -38.82
N LEU A 745 -1.90 6.89 -38.31
CA LEU A 745 -2.33 7.60 -37.10
C LEU A 745 -3.16 8.81 -37.49
N THR A 746 -4.44 8.79 -37.17
CA THR A 746 -5.34 9.93 -37.28
C THR A 746 -5.43 10.66 -35.94
N ILE A 747 -5.07 11.94 -35.95
CA ILE A 747 -5.17 12.85 -34.81
C ILE A 747 -6.18 13.92 -35.16
N SER A 748 -7.27 14.04 -34.40
CA SER A 748 -8.32 15.02 -34.70
C SER A 748 -8.97 15.63 -33.46
N ILE A 749 -9.04 16.96 -33.41
CA ILE A 749 -9.77 17.67 -32.36
C ILE A 749 -11.21 17.91 -32.85
N ALA A 750 -12.21 17.51 -32.06
CA ALA A 750 -13.63 17.62 -32.37
C ALA A 750 -14.02 19.05 -32.81
N GLU A 751 -14.95 19.17 -33.78
CA GLU A 751 -15.52 20.46 -34.16
C GLU A 751 -16.62 20.87 -33.15
N ILE A 752 -16.49 22.08 -32.59
CA ILE A 752 -17.47 22.71 -31.66
C ILE A 752 -18.77 23.08 -32.37
#